data_AF-A0A6A9T4V0-F1
#
_entry.id   AF-A0A6A9T4V0-F1
#
_cell.length_a   1.000
_cell.length_b   1.000
_cell.length_c   1.000
_cell.angle_alpha   90.00
_cell.angle_beta   90.00
_cell.angle_gamma   90.00
#
_symmetry.space_group_name_H-M   'P 1'
#
loop_
_entity.id
_entity.type
_entity.pdbx_description
1 polymer ?
#
loop_
_entity_poly.entity_id
_entity_poly.type
_entity_poly.pdbx_seq_one_letter_code
_entity_poly.pdbx_strand_id
1 'polypeptide(L)'
;MNQTLDEWCGIYCQMRISFIEPTTWNCILIVIGPDTPNVPDISVEDPDWKTFEDIESYISRESTGILQRLLPSTVWEYFFAPTDADPSILRRTRETVVTQHQNVRHICDAAITRLDIDAASSAEVSSGHLYEFFPANTPEQYPFSSPNSINYDDRAEYLSAVRSAITTERELVTIINHLLSHPAAAFLQRSEKQVLATARTAFEHSIEQSRDIVEHTEWFDDQFETLQDQWTRLLDTATPFIEYEQYLTDPTREELTDHINELRTRIRHIAGEMDSDLLRESDLTQFEHLRDRLDSVESQLEGYNPEFVARQRKACKPLFTDIGPEKLDLTAEQERAVIRNGIYNQVIAAAGTGKTLTLTTRVAYLISEQDVDPDDILVVTYTNEATDEMRERLRNQFGITDVSVQTIQSFGYGLIQETQDEFVESIDPNEQRNFIDQQIRDARNDASSAFLNHYYEFLVHFDDVYYDESDFETRKAYVEARLEQTYVTLKGTEVKSRAEKLVADFLFTHQVEYQYEARASWAESAADKAGYTPDFYLPNHDLYIEHWGIDESGSVAPWFSQRSGEYREKIRWGREQFTDTDHTLVGTYEFEHEANRLKQALRHRLTHHGVKLDRLEFEELVDTAFEYDQREGWIKSRFVNFIENAKRFDVKPADITAQLSEENPRQYHFGHCGVHLLQQYVLYLTRTV
;
A
#
# COMPACT_ATOMS: atom_id res chain seq x y z
N MET A 1 14.28 73.26 -18.67
CA MET A 1 14.19 72.93 -17.23
C MET A 1 15.55 72.35 -16.86
N ASN A 2 16.51 73.14 -16.42
CA ASN A 2 16.59 73.89 -15.15
C ASN A 2 16.59 72.96 -13.92
N GLN A 3 17.78 72.50 -13.53
CA GLN A 3 18.50 72.98 -12.35
C GLN A 3 19.96 72.52 -12.49
N THR A 4 20.87 73.34 -13.04
CA THR A 4 21.73 74.33 -12.34
C THR A 4 22.54 73.71 -11.20
N LEU A 5 23.88 73.60 -11.32
CA LEU A 5 24.83 74.72 -11.14
C LEU A 5 24.67 75.38 -9.76
N ASP A 6 25.40 74.87 -8.77
CA ASP A 6 26.22 75.69 -7.87
C ASP A 6 27.17 74.81 -7.02
N GLU A 7 28.43 74.75 -7.44
CA GLU A 7 29.64 74.42 -6.65
C GLU A 7 30.87 74.58 -7.60
N TRP A 8 31.11 75.80 -8.10
CA TRP A 8 32.07 76.78 -7.56
C TRP A 8 33.56 76.38 -7.60
N CYS A 9 34.24 76.91 -8.63
CA CYS A 9 35.52 77.64 -8.58
C CYS A 9 36.72 77.07 -7.78
N GLY A 10 37.79 76.67 -8.50
CA GLY A 10 39.05 76.20 -7.88
C GLY A 10 40.34 76.26 -8.73
N ILE A 11 40.59 77.39 -9.41
CA ILE A 11 41.92 77.94 -9.81
C ILE A 11 43.09 76.98 -10.16
N TYR A 12 43.45 76.97 -11.45
CA TYR A 12 44.81 76.90 -12.06
C TYR A 12 46.05 76.91 -11.12
N CYS A 13 46.99 75.95 -11.28
CA CYS A 13 48.26 76.14 -12.03
C CYS A 13 49.32 75.02 -11.89
N GLN A 14 49.94 74.66 -13.02
CA GLN A 14 51.34 74.23 -13.22
C GLN A 14 52.03 73.24 -12.25
N MET A 15 52.25 72.01 -12.73
CA MET A 15 53.62 71.47 -12.89
C MET A 15 53.67 70.47 -14.06
N ARG A 16 54.88 70.13 -14.55
CA ARG A 16 55.14 69.62 -15.92
C ARG A 16 56.11 68.43 -15.88
N ILE A 17 56.07 67.55 -16.92
CA ILE A 17 57.03 66.44 -17.22
C ILE A 17 56.71 65.17 -16.37
N SER A 18 56.51 63.93 -16.88
CA SER A 18 56.99 63.25 -18.12
C SER A 18 56.03 62.17 -18.70
N PHE A 19 55.99 62.07 -20.04
CA PHE A 19 55.97 60.86 -20.92
C PHE A 19 55.05 59.61 -20.70
N ILE A 20 54.17 59.36 -21.71
CA ILE A 20 53.86 58.07 -22.42
C ILE A 20 53.20 56.91 -21.60
N GLU A 21 52.13 56.18 -22.02
CA GLU A 21 51.42 55.96 -23.30
C GLU A 21 49.92 55.57 -23.09
N PRO A 22 48.98 55.85 -24.03
CA PRO A 22 47.64 55.21 -24.00
C PRO A 22 47.01 54.83 -25.36
N THR A 23 46.28 53.70 -25.43
CA THR A 23 45.38 53.35 -26.57
C THR A 23 44.09 52.65 -26.12
N THR A 24 42.95 53.33 -26.27
CA THR A 24 41.56 52.77 -26.29
C THR A 24 40.57 53.93 -26.47
N TRP A 25 39.79 54.00 -27.56
CA TRP A 25 38.64 54.92 -27.70
C TRP A 25 37.56 54.37 -28.64
N ASN A 26 36.28 54.66 -28.32
CA ASN A 26 35.08 54.00 -28.83
C ASN A 26 34.26 54.79 -29.87
N CYS A 27 33.29 54.10 -30.48
CA CYS A 27 32.35 54.50 -31.54
C CYS A 27 31.30 55.58 -31.18
N ILE A 28 30.74 56.26 -32.21
CA ILE A 28 29.40 56.90 -32.19
C ILE A 28 28.68 56.68 -33.54
N LEU A 29 27.34 56.56 -33.51
CA LEU A 29 26.42 56.16 -34.60
C LEU A 29 25.37 57.26 -34.86
N ILE A 30 24.95 57.51 -36.12
CA ILE A 30 23.74 58.30 -36.49
C ILE A 30 23.03 57.69 -37.71
N VAL A 31 21.69 57.71 -37.73
CA VAL A 31 20.78 57.14 -38.75
C VAL A 31 19.85 58.21 -39.32
N ILE A 32 19.57 58.17 -40.65
CA ILE A 32 18.44 58.72 -41.45
C ILE A 32 18.83 58.56 -42.95
N GLY A 33 17.96 58.34 -43.95
CA GLY A 33 16.50 58.11 -44.05
C GLY A 33 16.09 58.08 -45.55
N PRO A 34 14.97 57.45 -45.98
CA PRO A 34 14.77 57.14 -47.41
C PRO A 34 13.93 58.18 -48.17
N ASP A 35 14.48 58.72 -49.27
CA ASP A 35 13.72 59.22 -50.44
C ASP A 35 14.67 59.63 -51.59
N THR A 36 14.64 58.92 -52.72
CA THR A 36 15.34 59.32 -53.96
C THR A 36 14.51 58.98 -55.20
N PRO A 37 14.12 59.98 -56.02
CA PRO A 37 13.57 59.71 -57.35
C PRO A 37 14.70 59.43 -58.37
N ASN A 38 14.39 58.55 -59.33
CA ASN A 38 15.23 58.06 -60.44
C ASN A 38 16.41 58.97 -60.87
N VAL A 39 17.63 58.43 -60.74
CA VAL A 39 18.81 58.84 -61.53
C VAL A 39 18.92 57.88 -62.72
N PRO A 40 19.18 58.35 -63.95
CA PRO A 40 19.27 57.49 -65.11
C PRO A 40 20.50 56.56 -65.08
N ASP A 41 20.34 55.42 -65.74
CA ASP A 41 21.32 54.35 -65.90
C ASP A 41 22.64 54.87 -66.50
N ILE A 42 23.73 54.75 -65.72
CA ILE A 42 25.10 54.94 -66.19
C ILE A 42 25.79 53.60 -65.97
N SER A 43 26.04 52.88 -67.06
CA SER A 43 26.88 51.69 -67.06
C SER A 43 28.32 52.09 -66.78
N VAL A 44 28.70 52.14 -65.51
CA VAL A 44 30.09 52.28 -65.09
C VAL A 44 30.74 50.91 -65.21
N GLU A 45 31.50 50.69 -66.29
CA GLU A 45 32.44 49.58 -66.36
C GLU A 45 33.46 49.72 -65.22
N ASP A 46 33.72 48.64 -64.47
CA ASP A 46 34.70 48.62 -63.38
C ASP A 46 36.09 49.03 -63.88
N PRO A 47 36.68 50.12 -63.37
CA PRO A 47 38.02 50.53 -63.77
C PRO A 47 39.08 49.73 -63.00
N ASP A 48 39.87 48.94 -63.73
CA ASP A 48 41.00 48.15 -63.23
C ASP A 48 42.23 49.04 -62.95
N TRP A 49 42.14 49.85 -61.87
CA TRP A 49 43.20 50.78 -61.46
C TRP A 49 44.45 50.04 -60.96
N LYS A 50 45.55 50.14 -61.72
CA LYS A 50 46.83 49.48 -61.40
C LYS A 50 47.91 50.45 -60.92
N THR A 51 47.78 51.73 -61.21
CA THR A 51 48.72 52.79 -60.83
C THR A 51 48.00 54.07 -60.41
N PHE A 52 48.71 54.97 -59.72
CA PHE A 52 48.17 56.27 -59.32
C PHE A 52 47.87 57.19 -60.53
N GLU A 53 48.62 57.03 -61.61
CA GLU A 53 48.48 57.80 -62.86
C GLU A 53 47.19 57.43 -63.63
N ASP A 54 46.70 56.18 -63.50
CA ASP A 54 45.42 55.74 -64.06
C ASP A 54 44.23 56.52 -63.47
N ILE A 55 44.31 56.89 -62.19
CA ILE A 55 43.29 57.65 -61.46
C ILE A 55 43.35 59.13 -61.83
N GLU A 56 44.56 59.71 -61.90
CA GLU A 56 44.77 61.13 -62.22
C GLU A 56 44.32 61.47 -63.66
N SER A 57 44.54 60.54 -64.60
CA SER A 57 44.06 60.61 -65.99
C SER A 57 42.54 60.79 -66.08
N TYR A 58 41.78 59.99 -65.32
CA TYR A 58 40.31 59.96 -65.35
C TYR A 58 39.66 61.24 -64.79
N ILE A 59 40.26 61.83 -63.75
CA ILE A 59 39.73 63.01 -63.04
C ILE A 59 39.92 64.32 -63.83
N SER A 60 40.81 64.33 -64.83
CA SER A 60 41.21 65.55 -65.56
C SER A 60 40.18 66.11 -66.57
N ARG A 61 39.06 65.42 -66.84
CA ARG A 61 38.10 65.81 -67.89
C ARG A 61 36.75 66.27 -67.33
N GLU A 62 36.49 67.56 -67.56
CA GLU A 62 35.17 68.23 -67.49
C GLU A 62 34.53 68.39 -66.10
N SER A 63 35.21 69.15 -65.25
CA SER A 63 34.55 69.82 -64.12
C SER A 63 33.73 71.03 -64.60
N THR A 64 32.40 70.98 -64.47
CA THR A 64 31.55 72.08 -63.92
C THR A 64 30.07 71.69 -63.92
N GLY A 65 29.52 71.27 -62.77
CA GLY A 65 28.07 71.10 -62.65
C GLY A 65 27.61 70.52 -61.31
N ILE A 66 26.80 71.29 -60.57
CA ILE A 66 25.90 70.93 -59.43
C ILE A 66 26.42 70.09 -58.25
N LEU A 67 27.20 69.02 -58.45
CA LEU A 67 27.72 68.11 -57.43
C LEU A 67 28.57 68.82 -56.35
N GLN A 68 29.25 69.91 -56.73
CA GLN A 68 30.01 70.78 -55.81
C GLN A 68 29.12 71.53 -54.79
N ARG A 69 27.79 71.40 -54.86
CA ARG A 69 26.82 71.95 -53.89
C ARG A 69 26.07 70.88 -53.08
N LEU A 70 26.36 69.60 -53.29
CA LEU A 70 25.59 68.47 -52.70
C LEU A 70 26.44 67.49 -51.87
N LEU A 71 27.75 67.68 -51.77
CA LEU A 71 28.64 66.82 -50.98
C LEU A 71 29.19 67.55 -49.73
N PRO A 72 29.04 66.97 -48.51
CA PRO A 72 29.63 67.51 -47.29
C PRO A 72 31.17 67.61 -47.35
N SER A 73 31.72 68.62 -46.67
CA SER A 73 33.14 69.01 -46.76
C SER A 73 34.14 67.90 -46.38
N THR A 74 33.74 66.95 -45.52
CA THR A 74 34.58 65.82 -45.11
C THR A 74 34.92 64.86 -46.26
N VAL A 75 34.05 64.75 -47.27
CA VAL A 75 34.34 63.96 -48.50
C VAL A 75 35.27 64.73 -49.44
N TRP A 76 35.30 66.06 -49.34
CA TRP A 76 36.21 66.92 -50.08
C TRP A 76 37.64 66.86 -49.51
N GLU A 77 37.78 66.92 -48.18
CA GLU A 77 39.06 66.78 -47.46
C GLU A 77 39.71 65.39 -47.65
N TYR A 78 38.89 64.37 -47.91
CA TYR A 78 39.31 62.99 -48.17
C TYR A 78 39.96 62.78 -49.55
N PHE A 79 39.43 63.43 -50.61
CA PHE A 79 39.99 63.34 -51.97
C PHE A 79 41.01 64.43 -52.30
N PHE A 80 40.94 65.59 -51.63
CA PHE A 80 41.69 66.79 -52.00
C PHE A 80 42.35 67.49 -50.79
N ALA A 81 42.97 66.72 -49.90
CA ALA A 81 43.92 67.29 -48.94
C ALA A 81 45.02 68.05 -49.71
N PRO A 82 45.33 69.32 -49.37
CA PRO A 82 46.42 70.06 -50.01
C PRO A 82 47.76 69.32 -49.88
N THR A 83 48.62 69.47 -50.88
CA THR A 83 49.99 68.88 -50.99
C THR A 83 50.97 69.24 -49.87
N ASP A 84 50.49 69.97 -48.86
CA ASP A 84 51.26 70.73 -47.89
C ASP A 84 51.06 70.18 -46.46
N ALA A 85 50.15 69.21 -46.29
CA ALA A 85 50.06 68.42 -45.06
C ALA A 85 51.26 67.48 -44.94
N ASP A 86 51.79 67.30 -43.72
CA ASP A 86 52.99 66.49 -43.46
C ASP A 86 52.87 65.11 -44.13
N PRO A 87 53.77 64.77 -45.08
CA PRO A 87 53.73 63.49 -45.78
C PRO A 87 53.72 62.30 -44.83
N SER A 88 54.28 62.41 -43.62
CA SER A 88 54.26 61.36 -42.60
C SER A 88 52.88 61.08 -42.01
N ILE A 89 51.94 62.04 -42.03
CA ILE A 89 50.56 61.87 -41.56
C ILE A 89 49.71 61.22 -42.64
N LEU A 90 49.73 61.75 -43.87
CA LEU A 90 49.05 61.13 -45.01
C LEU A 90 49.57 59.71 -45.27
N ARG A 91 50.89 59.53 -45.16
CA ARG A 91 51.54 58.22 -45.19
C ARG A 91 51.13 57.38 -43.99
N ARG A 92 51.11 57.88 -42.75
CA ARG A 92 50.61 57.11 -41.59
C ARG A 92 49.18 56.66 -41.75
N THR A 93 48.26 57.47 -42.27
CA THR A 93 46.86 57.07 -42.41
C THR A 93 46.70 56.07 -43.55
N ARG A 94 47.41 56.24 -44.68
CA ARG A 94 47.45 55.22 -45.75
C ARG A 94 48.14 53.94 -45.30
N GLU A 95 49.27 54.02 -44.60
CA GLU A 95 49.94 52.88 -43.95
C GLU A 95 49.04 52.26 -42.89
N THR A 96 48.24 53.01 -42.13
CA THR A 96 47.31 52.43 -41.14
C THR A 96 46.18 51.68 -41.84
N VAL A 97 45.61 52.21 -42.93
CA VAL A 97 44.58 51.49 -43.70
C VAL A 97 45.19 50.30 -44.46
N VAL A 98 46.39 50.43 -45.02
CA VAL A 98 47.11 49.33 -45.69
C VAL A 98 47.57 48.28 -44.68
N THR A 99 48.03 48.65 -43.49
CA THR A 99 48.39 47.72 -42.39
C THR A 99 47.14 47.11 -41.76
N GLN A 100 46.02 47.82 -41.63
CA GLN A 100 44.76 47.21 -41.20
C GLN A 100 44.22 46.27 -42.28
N HIS A 101 44.26 46.64 -43.56
CA HIS A 101 43.91 45.75 -44.66
C HIS A 101 44.88 44.55 -44.75
N GLN A 102 46.18 44.75 -44.57
CA GLN A 102 47.18 43.67 -44.56
C GLN A 102 47.08 42.80 -43.32
N ASN A 103 46.73 43.34 -42.15
CA ASN A 103 46.47 42.55 -40.95
C ASN A 103 45.20 41.75 -41.12
N VAL A 104 44.09 42.36 -41.57
CA VAL A 104 42.85 41.65 -41.89
C VAL A 104 43.12 40.61 -42.98
N ARG A 105 43.83 40.94 -44.05
CA ARG A 105 44.20 40.00 -45.12
C ARG A 105 45.13 38.90 -44.64
N HIS A 106 46.11 39.18 -43.78
CA HIS A 106 46.99 38.15 -43.22
C HIS A 106 46.24 37.24 -42.25
N ILE A 107 45.28 37.76 -41.49
CA ILE A 107 44.37 37.00 -40.64
C ILE A 107 43.38 36.20 -41.50
N CYS A 108 42.86 36.75 -42.59
CA CYS A 108 41.99 36.06 -43.54
C CYS A 108 42.75 34.97 -44.32
N ASP A 109 43.95 35.25 -44.82
CA ASP A 109 44.81 34.28 -45.51
C ASP A 109 45.21 33.16 -44.52
N ALA A 110 45.53 33.51 -43.26
CA ALA A 110 45.79 32.53 -42.21
C ALA A 110 44.53 31.74 -41.79
N ALA A 111 43.34 32.33 -41.83
CA ALA A 111 42.06 31.67 -41.56
C ALA A 111 41.62 30.75 -42.72
N ILE A 112 41.76 31.20 -43.96
CA ILE A 112 41.52 30.40 -45.18
C ILE A 112 42.48 29.21 -45.21
N THR A 113 43.76 29.41 -44.85
CA THR A 113 44.74 28.33 -44.66
C THR A 113 44.41 27.41 -43.47
N ARG A 114 43.62 27.87 -42.49
CA ARG A 114 43.19 27.10 -41.31
C ARG A 114 41.91 26.30 -41.52
N LEU A 115 41.04 26.75 -42.44
CA LEU A 115 39.66 26.25 -42.62
C LEU A 115 39.49 25.36 -43.86
N ASP A 116 40.54 25.20 -44.69
CA ASP A 116 40.57 24.40 -45.93
C ASP A 116 39.37 24.67 -46.88
N ILE A 117 38.94 25.94 -46.93
CA ILE A 117 37.80 26.36 -47.76
C ILE A 117 38.27 26.47 -49.21
N ASP A 118 37.87 25.48 -50.01
CA ASP A 118 38.14 25.39 -51.44
C ASP A 118 37.57 26.60 -52.21
N ALA A 119 38.43 27.58 -52.50
CA ALA A 119 38.08 28.82 -53.19
C ALA A 119 37.91 28.62 -54.72
N ALA A 120 37.21 27.55 -55.11
CA ALA A 120 37.09 27.08 -56.48
C ALA A 120 35.64 26.99 -56.98
N SER A 121 34.94 28.14 -57.08
CA SER A 121 33.92 28.28 -58.13
C SER A 121 33.92 29.68 -58.78
N SER A 122 34.25 29.68 -60.08
CA SER A 122 34.29 30.80 -61.04
C SER A 122 35.38 31.89 -60.84
N ALA A 123 36.17 32.30 -61.86
CA ALA A 123 36.52 31.66 -63.14
C ALA A 123 37.80 32.32 -63.74
N GLU A 124 38.52 31.59 -64.59
CA GLU A 124 39.47 32.08 -65.63
C GLU A 124 40.83 32.74 -65.23
N VAL A 125 41.72 31.89 -64.72
CA VAL A 125 43.10 31.62 -65.22
C VAL A 125 43.78 32.64 -66.17
N SER A 126 44.93 33.20 -65.74
CA SER A 126 46.17 33.41 -66.55
C SER A 126 47.28 34.07 -65.70
N SER A 127 48.56 33.67 -65.72
CA SER A 127 49.22 32.42 -66.12
C SER A 127 50.67 32.39 -65.56
N GLY A 128 51.14 31.23 -65.08
CA GLY A 128 52.58 30.91 -64.95
C GLY A 128 53.21 30.97 -63.54
N HIS A 129 53.76 29.82 -63.11
CA HIS A 129 54.73 29.62 -62.01
C HIS A 129 54.21 29.56 -60.55
N LEU A 130 53.35 28.57 -60.24
CA LEU A 130 53.22 28.01 -58.88
C LEU A 130 53.18 26.47 -58.85
N TYR A 131 53.89 25.82 -59.77
CA TYR A 131 54.10 24.35 -59.74
C TYR A 131 55.26 23.91 -58.80
N GLU A 132 55.76 24.81 -57.95
CA GLU A 132 56.95 24.60 -57.09
C GLU A 132 56.69 24.74 -55.58
N PHE A 133 55.45 25.02 -55.14
CA PHE A 133 55.12 25.19 -53.71
C PHE A 133 54.63 23.92 -53.00
N PHE A 134 54.73 22.75 -53.65
CA PHE A 134 54.47 21.45 -53.03
C PHE A 134 55.75 20.70 -52.67
N PRO A 135 56.19 20.75 -51.40
CA PRO A 135 56.84 19.63 -50.74
C PRO A 135 55.82 18.87 -49.88
N ALA A 136 55.72 17.57 -50.07
CA ALA A 136 54.90 16.71 -49.21
C ALA A 136 55.43 16.73 -47.76
N ASN A 137 54.55 17.00 -46.79
CA ASN A 137 54.61 16.44 -45.44
C ASN A 137 53.23 16.50 -44.76
N THR A 138 52.92 15.38 -44.11
CA THR A 138 51.76 14.90 -43.34
C THR A 138 50.86 15.87 -42.53
N PRO A 139 49.57 15.50 -42.33
CA PRO A 139 48.53 16.32 -41.69
C PRO A 139 48.51 16.20 -40.14
N GLU A 140 49.56 16.66 -39.46
CA GLU A 140 49.68 16.55 -38.00
C GLU A 140 49.94 17.87 -37.27
N GLN A 141 49.72 19.02 -37.92
CA GLN A 141 49.80 20.33 -37.27
C GLN A 141 48.63 21.23 -37.72
N TYR A 142 48.06 21.93 -36.73
CA TYR A 142 47.01 22.98 -36.79
C TYR A 142 45.54 22.53 -36.53
N PRO A 143 44.75 23.40 -35.87
CA PRO A 143 43.85 22.94 -34.79
C PRO A 143 42.37 22.85 -35.21
N PHE A 144 42.07 22.36 -36.41
CA PHE A 144 40.69 22.16 -36.88
C PHE A 144 40.49 20.84 -37.64
N SER A 145 41.35 19.84 -37.40
CA SER A 145 41.17 18.48 -37.90
C SER A 145 40.17 17.70 -37.03
N SER A 146 38.86 17.93 -37.24
CA SER A 146 37.75 17.36 -36.42
C SER A 146 37.76 17.84 -34.95
N PRO A 147 36.62 17.78 -34.23
CA PRO A 147 36.57 17.98 -32.77
C PRO A 147 37.55 17.11 -31.97
N ASN A 148 38.06 16.00 -32.54
CA ASN A 148 38.87 15.00 -31.85
C ASN A 148 40.40 15.24 -31.87
N SER A 149 40.91 16.37 -32.39
CA SER A 149 42.37 16.56 -32.58
C SER A 149 43.11 17.43 -31.55
N ILE A 150 42.41 18.15 -30.65
CA ILE A 150 43.06 18.95 -29.60
C ILE A 150 42.75 18.35 -28.23
N ASN A 151 43.75 17.73 -27.61
CA ASN A 151 43.62 17.18 -26.27
C ASN A 151 43.70 18.30 -25.21
N TYR A 152 42.57 18.98 -24.98
CA TYR A 152 42.34 19.74 -23.76
C TYR A 152 41.88 18.76 -22.66
N ASP A 153 42.78 18.44 -21.73
CA ASP A 153 42.46 17.59 -20.57
C ASP A 153 41.38 18.23 -19.66
N ASP A 154 41.21 19.55 -19.71
CA ASP A 154 40.19 20.30 -18.96
C ASP A 154 39.04 20.79 -19.89
N ARG A 155 37.81 20.38 -19.58
CA ARG A 155 36.58 20.76 -20.28
C ARG A 155 36.25 22.25 -20.18
N ALA A 156 36.55 22.87 -19.03
CA ALA A 156 36.34 24.30 -18.83
C ALA A 156 37.34 25.13 -19.65
N GLU A 157 38.58 24.64 -19.79
CA GLU A 157 39.60 25.26 -20.65
C GLU A 157 39.20 25.19 -22.13
N TYR A 158 38.70 24.04 -22.60
CA TYR A 158 38.16 23.88 -23.95
C TYR A 158 37.03 24.87 -24.26
N LEU A 159 35.98 24.91 -23.43
CA LEU A 159 34.86 25.85 -23.63
C LEU A 159 35.29 27.32 -23.53
N SER A 160 36.26 27.64 -22.65
CA SER A 160 36.85 28.97 -22.57
C SER A 160 37.60 29.34 -23.85
N ALA A 161 38.37 28.41 -24.43
CA ALA A 161 39.08 28.61 -25.69
C ALA A 161 38.11 28.84 -26.87
N VAL A 162 37.04 28.04 -26.99
CA VAL A 162 36.02 28.20 -28.03
C VAL A 162 35.29 29.54 -27.89
N ARG A 163 34.85 29.92 -26.68
CA ARG A 163 34.24 31.24 -26.41
C ARG A 163 35.18 32.41 -26.72
N SER A 164 36.49 32.25 -26.47
CA SER A 164 37.51 33.24 -26.83
C SER A 164 37.71 33.36 -28.35
N ALA A 165 37.64 32.23 -29.09
CA ALA A 165 37.69 32.22 -30.55
C ALA A 165 36.47 32.96 -31.14
N ILE A 166 35.26 32.62 -30.70
CA ILE A 166 34.01 33.31 -31.09
C ILE A 166 34.11 34.83 -30.86
N THR A 167 34.68 35.25 -29.73
CA THR A 167 34.85 36.68 -29.41
C THR A 167 35.81 37.36 -30.41
N THR A 168 36.94 36.71 -30.70
CA THR A 168 37.94 37.20 -31.66
C THR A 168 37.37 37.29 -33.08
N GLU A 169 36.63 36.28 -33.52
CA GLU A 169 36.01 36.25 -34.85
C GLU A 169 34.91 37.31 -34.99
N ARG A 170 34.12 37.58 -33.94
CA ARG A 170 33.14 38.68 -33.91
C ARG A 170 33.80 40.05 -34.05
N GLU A 171 34.96 40.26 -33.43
CA GLU A 171 35.74 41.50 -33.64
C GLU A 171 36.21 41.62 -35.09
N LEU A 172 36.71 40.53 -35.69
CA LEU A 172 37.11 40.50 -37.11
C LEU A 172 35.95 40.79 -38.06
N VAL A 173 34.78 40.16 -37.86
CA VAL A 173 33.54 40.45 -38.62
C VAL A 173 33.13 41.91 -38.47
N THR A 174 33.29 42.50 -37.28
CA THR A 174 33.00 43.93 -37.04
C THR A 174 33.97 44.83 -37.80
N ILE A 175 35.28 44.52 -37.80
CA ILE A 175 36.30 45.24 -38.56
C ILE A 175 36.03 45.14 -40.07
N ILE A 176 35.71 43.94 -40.58
CA ILE A 176 35.41 43.72 -41.99
C ILE A 176 34.15 44.49 -42.42
N ASN A 177 33.08 44.45 -41.63
CA ASN A 177 31.87 45.22 -41.90
C ASN A 177 32.13 46.74 -41.86
N HIS A 178 33.00 47.22 -40.99
CA HIS A 178 33.44 48.62 -40.99
C HIS A 178 34.21 48.97 -42.28
N LEU A 179 35.20 48.15 -42.67
CA LEU A 179 35.99 48.34 -43.90
C LEU A 179 35.15 48.30 -45.18
N LEU A 180 34.09 47.49 -45.23
CA LEU A 180 33.18 47.39 -46.37
C LEU A 180 32.12 48.50 -46.43
N SER A 181 31.80 49.14 -45.30
CA SER A 181 30.76 50.19 -45.21
C SER A 181 31.29 51.63 -45.14
N HIS A 182 32.57 51.83 -44.83
CA HIS A 182 33.18 53.17 -44.77
C HIS A 182 33.46 53.76 -46.16
N PRO A 183 33.58 55.10 -46.29
CA PRO A 183 34.03 55.75 -47.53
C PRO A 183 35.37 55.20 -48.05
N ALA A 184 36.24 54.73 -47.14
CA ALA A 184 37.47 54.00 -47.43
C ALA A 184 37.29 52.81 -48.38
N ALA A 185 36.12 52.14 -48.35
CA ALA A 185 35.79 51.04 -49.25
C ALA A 185 35.83 51.44 -50.74
N ALA A 186 35.66 52.73 -51.08
CA ALA A 186 35.77 53.20 -52.46
C ALA A 186 37.17 52.99 -53.07
N PHE A 187 38.20 52.81 -52.24
CA PHE A 187 39.60 52.64 -52.65
C PHE A 187 40.07 51.18 -52.64
N LEU A 188 39.24 50.25 -52.16
CA LEU A 188 39.51 48.82 -52.25
C LEU A 188 39.16 48.31 -53.66
N GLN A 189 40.05 47.51 -54.25
CA GLN A 189 39.80 46.84 -55.52
C GLN A 189 38.62 45.88 -55.41
N ARG A 190 37.96 45.57 -56.54
CA ARG A 190 36.84 44.62 -56.57
C ARG A 190 37.23 43.22 -56.05
N SER A 191 38.45 42.79 -56.33
CA SER A 191 39.09 41.58 -55.79
C SER A 191 39.19 41.61 -54.25
N GLU A 192 39.65 42.72 -53.68
CA GLU A 192 39.84 42.89 -52.22
C GLU A 192 38.50 42.94 -51.48
N LYS A 193 37.48 43.61 -52.06
CA LYS A 193 36.10 43.59 -51.54
C LYS A 193 35.53 42.17 -51.53
N GLN A 194 35.78 41.39 -52.58
CA GLN A 194 35.34 40.01 -52.67
C GLN A 194 36.01 39.13 -51.61
N VAL A 195 37.33 39.25 -51.41
CA VAL A 195 38.06 38.52 -50.35
C VAL A 195 37.51 38.85 -48.96
N LEU A 196 37.28 40.13 -48.67
CA LEU A 196 36.70 40.56 -47.39
C LEU A 196 35.27 40.03 -47.21
N ALA A 197 34.43 40.04 -48.25
CA ALA A 197 33.08 39.49 -48.20
C ALA A 197 33.08 37.97 -47.97
N THR A 198 33.94 37.22 -48.66
CA THR A 198 34.12 35.77 -48.45
C THR A 198 34.60 35.46 -47.04
N ALA A 199 35.62 36.18 -46.55
CA ALA A 199 36.15 36.00 -45.21
C ALA A 199 35.11 36.32 -44.12
N ARG A 200 34.29 37.37 -44.30
CA ARG A 200 33.18 37.67 -43.40
C ARG A 200 32.23 36.48 -43.30
N THR A 201 31.76 35.95 -44.43
CA THR A 201 30.85 34.80 -44.47
C THR A 201 31.47 33.56 -43.82
N ALA A 202 32.78 33.33 -44.01
CA ALA A 202 33.50 32.23 -43.38
C ALA A 202 33.58 32.39 -41.85
N PHE A 203 33.90 33.58 -41.34
CA PHE A 203 33.87 33.85 -39.89
C PHE A 203 32.45 33.81 -39.32
N GLU A 204 31.44 34.35 -40.02
CA GLU A 204 30.04 34.26 -39.61
C GLU A 204 29.57 32.80 -39.50
N HIS A 205 30.03 31.91 -40.39
CA HIS A 205 29.76 30.47 -40.32
C HIS A 205 30.54 29.75 -39.20
N SER A 206 31.82 30.07 -39.01
CA SER A 206 32.67 29.54 -37.93
C SER A 206 32.15 29.92 -36.53
N ILE A 207 31.67 31.16 -36.37
CA ILE A 207 30.99 31.65 -35.16
C ILE A 207 29.71 30.83 -34.88
N GLU A 208 28.92 30.52 -35.90
CA GLU A 208 27.68 29.74 -35.76
C GLU A 208 28.00 28.32 -35.30
N GLN A 209 28.88 27.60 -36.02
CA GLN A 209 29.33 26.25 -35.66
C GLN A 209 29.92 26.18 -34.25
N SER A 210 30.77 27.17 -33.90
CA SER A 210 31.37 27.25 -32.57
C SER A 210 30.34 27.54 -31.47
N ARG A 211 29.26 28.28 -31.79
CA ARG A 211 28.15 28.50 -30.85
C ARG A 211 27.35 27.22 -30.65
N ASP A 212 27.04 26.51 -31.72
CA ASP A 212 26.28 25.26 -31.66
C ASP A 212 27.04 24.18 -30.86
N ILE A 213 28.37 24.10 -30.99
CA ILE A 213 29.23 23.25 -30.13
C ILE A 213 29.09 23.63 -28.65
N VAL A 214 29.20 24.92 -28.32
CA VAL A 214 29.08 25.40 -26.93
C VAL A 214 27.71 25.09 -26.34
N GLU A 215 26.64 25.36 -27.09
CA GLU A 215 25.25 25.11 -26.66
C GLU A 215 24.98 23.61 -26.43
N HIS A 216 25.42 22.72 -27.33
CA HIS A 216 25.25 21.26 -27.14
C HIS A 216 26.15 20.70 -26.03
N THR A 217 27.36 21.22 -25.85
CA THR A 217 28.28 20.80 -24.79
C THR A 217 27.72 21.19 -23.41
N GLU A 218 27.18 22.41 -23.26
CA GLU A 218 26.53 22.87 -22.03
C GLU A 218 25.23 22.12 -21.73
N TRP A 219 24.40 21.84 -22.74
CA TRP A 219 23.21 20.99 -22.58
C TRP A 219 23.57 19.58 -22.12
N PHE A 220 24.61 18.97 -22.72
CA PHE A 220 25.06 17.64 -22.33
C PHE A 220 25.54 17.61 -20.87
N ASP A 221 26.26 18.64 -20.41
CA ASP A 221 26.69 18.75 -19.00
C ASP A 221 25.51 18.72 -18.02
N ASP A 222 24.51 19.58 -18.22
CA ASP A 222 23.31 19.66 -17.37
C ASP A 222 22.54 18.32 -17.33
N GLN A 223 22.43 17.66 -18.48
CA GLN A 223 21.80 16.33 -18.54
C GLN A 223 22.65 15.23 -17.91
N PHE A 224 23.98 15.29 -18.06
CA PHE A 224 24.89 14.26 -17.55
C PHE A 224 25.13 14.38 -16.05
N GLU A 225 25.22 15.60 -15.50
CA GLU A 225 25.23 15.86 -14.05
C GLU A 225 23.96 15.28 -13.40
N THR A 226 22.78 15.62 -13.95
CA THR A 226 21.50 15.05 -13.48
C THR A 226 21.49 13.52 -13.53
N LEU A 227 22.04 12.92 -14.60
CA LEU A 227 22.12 11.48 -14.78
C LEU A 227 23.07 10.80 -13.79
N GLN A 228 24.22 11.42 -13.48
CA GLN A 228 25.16 10.96 -12.46
C GLN A 228 24.55 11.00 -11.05
N ASP A 229 23.76 12.04 -10.76
CA ASP A 229 23.04 12.20 -9.50
C ASP A 229 22.01 11.08 -9.28
N GLN A 230 21.21 10.78 -10.32
CA GLN A 230 20.26 9.66 -10.31
C GLN A 230 20.97 8.29 -10.24
N TRP A 231 22.08 8.12 -10.95
CA TRP A 231 22.91 6.92 -10.90
C TRP A 231 23.49 6.66 -9.50
N THR A 232 23.92 7.71 -8.81
CA THR A 232 24.46 7.61 -7.44
C THR A 232 23.38 7.13 -6.47
N ARG A 233 22.17 7.69 -6.56
CA ARG A 233 21.02 7.23 -5.74
C ARG A 233 20.63 5.78 -6.01
N LEU A 234 20.69 5.33 -7.27
CA LEU A 234 20.51 3.91 -7.59
C LEU A 234 21.56 3.04 -6.90
N LEU A 235 22.84 3.44 -6.93
CA LEU A 235 23.91 2.70 -6.26
C LEU A 235 23.76 2.68 -4.74
N ASP A 236 23.34 3.77 -4.11
CA ASP A 236 23.11 3.81 -2.65
C ASP A 236 22.08 2.76 -2.22
N THR A 237 20.98 2.60 -2.97
CA THR A 237 19.98 1.54 -2.71
C THR A 237 20.44 0.14 -3.17
N ALA A 238 21.21 0.04 -4.27
CA ALA A 238 21.60 -1.23 -4.86
C ALA A 238 22.82 -1.92 -4.20
N THR A 239 23.70 -1.16 -3.54
CA THR A 239 24.98 -1.66 -3.02
C THR A 239 24.87 -2.91 -2.13
N PRO A 240 23.96 -2.99 -1.12
CA PRO A 240 23.82 -4.18 -0.27
C PRO A 240 23.44 -5.45 -1.04
N PHE A 241 22.83 -5.30 -2.22
CA PHE A 241 22.47 -6.40 -3.10
C PHE A 241 23.61 -6.75 -4.06
N ILE A 242 24.31 -5.75 -4.63
CA ILE A 242 25.51 -5.99 -5.46
C ILE A 242 26.57 -6.79 -4.68
N GLU A 243 26.73 -6.51 -3.39
CA GLU A 243 27.71 -7.16 -2.51
C GLU A 243 27.22 -8.49 -1.88
N TYR A 244 25.96 -8.89 -2.13
CA TYR A 244 25.30 -10.09 -1.60
C TYR A 244 25.12 -10.13 -0.08
N GLU A 245 25.01 -8.97 0.56
CA GLU A 245 24.79 -8.85 2.00
C GLU A 245 23.35 -9.12 2.40
N GLN A 246 22.38 -8.64 1.61
CA GLN A 246 20.95 -8.67 1.94
C GLN A 246 20.09 -9.47 0.97
N TYR A 247 19.00 -10.06 1.48
CA TYR A 247 17.98 -10.71 0.66
C TYR A 247 17.13 -9.66 -0.06
N LEU A 248 17.00 -9.74 -1.38
CA LEU A 248 16.24 -8.75 -2.15
C LEU A 248 14.74 -9.01 -2.03
N THR A 249 14.05 -8.18 -1.26
CA THR A 249 12.59 -8.28 -1.07
C THR A 249 11.83 -7.86 -2.34
N ASP A 250 10.56 -8.25 -2.46
CA ASP A 250 9.76 -7.92 -3.64
C ASP A 250 9.52 -6.39 -3.79
N PRO A 251 9.20 -5.61 -2.74
CA PRO A 251 9.10 -4.15 -2.88
C PRO A 251 10.43 -3.46 -3.19
N THR A 252 11.54 -3.90 -2.58
CA THR A 252 12.87 -3.33 -2.90
C THR A 252 13.29 -3.65 -4.34
N ARG A 253 12.88 -4.82 -4.87
CA ARG A 253 13.06 -5.15 -6.29
C ARG A 253 12.24 -4.21 -7.18
N GLU A 254 11.00 -3.91 -6.80
CA GLU A 254 10.11 -3.00 -7.53
C GLU A 254 10.70 -1.58 -7.57
N GLU A 255 11.12 -1.05 -6.42
CA GLU A 255 11.81 0.25 -6.29
C GLU A 255 13.08 0.34 -7.16
N LEU A 256 13.97 -0.66 -7.08
CA LEU A 256 15.18 -0.70 -7.93
C LEU A 256 14.83 -0.79 -9.42
N THR A 257 13.79 -1.55 -9.78
CA THR A 257 13.33 -1.68 -11.17
C THR A 257 12.78 -0.37 -11.71
N ASP A 258 12.04 0.37 -10.90
CA ASP A 258 11.51 1.69 -11.26
C ASP A 258 12.64 2.72 -11.43
N HIS A 259 13.61 2.77 -10.52
CA HIS A 259 14.81 3.62 -10.67
C HIS A 259 15.62 3.27 -11.93
N ILE A 260 15.81 1.99 -12.24
CA ILE A 260 16.47 1.53 -13.48
C ILE A 260 15.67 1.96 -14.73
N ASN A 261 14.34 1.85 -14.70
CA ASN A 261 13.47 2.24 -15.81
C ASN A 261 13.44 3.76 -16.04
N GLU A 262 13.50 4.57 -14.96
CA GLU A 262 13.63 6.02 -15.05
C GLU A 262 14.97 6.40 -15.70
N LEU A 263 16.09 5.90 -15.16
CA LEU A 263 17.44 6.12 -15.70
C LEU A 263 17.55 5.68 -17.17
N ARG A 264 17.04 4.50 -17.51
CA ARG A 264 17.02 4.00 -18.90
C ARG A 264 16.18 4.88 -19.83
N THR A 265 15.12 5.51 -19.31
CA THR A 265 14.30 6.46 -20.08
C THR A 265 15.02 7.80 -20.25
N ARG A 266 15.73 8.28 -19.23
CA ARG A 266 16.61 9.46 -19.30
C ARG A 266 17.73 9.25 -20.33
N ILE A 267 18.43 8.12 -20.27
CA ILE A 267 19.48 7.72 -21.24
C ILE A 267 18.93 7.69 -22.67
N ARG A 268 17.75 7.07 -22.88
CA ARG A 268 17.10 7.05 -24.21
C ARG A 268 16.71 8.44 -24.72
N HIS A 269 16.34 9.36 -23.84
CA HIS A 269 16.01 10.75 -24.20
C HIS A 269 17.27 11.54 -24.57
N ILE A 270 18.32 11.49 -23.73
CA ILE A 270 19.61 12.12 -24.01
C ILE A 270 20.18 11.61 -25.34
N ALA A 271 20.22 10.29 -25.53
CA ALA A 271 20.70 9.68 -26.79
C ALA A 271 19.85 10.00 -28.03
N GLY A 272 18.64 10.56 -27.87
CA GLY A 272 17.76 10.97 -28.96
C GLY A 272 17.84 12.46 -29.32
N GLU A 273 18.31 13.31 -28.40
CA GLU A 273 18.51 14.75 -28.62
C GLU A 273 19.98 15.13 -28.79
N MET A 274 20.91 14.27 -28.35
CA MET A 274 22.36 14.45 -28.48
C MET A 274 22.82 14.39 -29.93
N ASP A 275 23.47 15.46 -30.39
CA ASP A 275 24.29 15.44 -31.61
C ASP A 275 25.70 14.92 -31.27
N SER A 276 26.06 13.75 -31.81
CA SER A 276 27.37 13.13 -31.58
C SER A 276 28.52 13.86 -32.26
N ASP A 277 28.25 14.62 -33.32
CA ASP A 277 29.28 15.29 -34.12
C ASP A 277 29.72 16.61 -33.47
N LEU A 278 28.95 17.11 -32.49
CA LEU A 278 29.22 18.33 -31.71
C LEU A 278 29.84 18.06 -30.32
N LEU A 279 29.98 16.79 -29.93
CA LEU A 279 30.55 16.37 -28.64
C LEU A 279 31.95 15.74 -28.79
N ARG A 280 32.66 15.61 -27.66
CA ARG A 280 34.00 15.01 -27.63
C ARG A 280 33.90 13.50 -27.47
N GLU A 281 34.85 12.76 -28.06
CA GLU A 281 34.94 11.29 -27.94
C GLU A 281 34.94 10.81 -26.47
N SER A 282 35.55 11.57 -25.56
CA SER A 282 35.56 11.26 -24.12
C SER A 282 34.19 11.37 -23.46
N ASP A 283 33.33 12.28 -23.93
CA ASP A 283 31.98 12.50 -23.38
C ASP A 283 31.04 11.37 -23.81
N LEU A 284 31.11 10.99 -25.11
CA LEU A 284 30.43 9.82 -25.65
C LEU A 284 30.87 8.55 -24.90
N THR A 285 32.17 8.37 -24.68
CA THR A 285 32.73 7.23 -23.94
C THR A 285 32.20 7.17 -22.49
N GLN A 286 32.11 8.31 -21.79
CA GLN A 286 31.55 8.37 -20.44
C GLN A 286 30.05 8.03 -20.41
N PHE A 287 29.29 8.50 -21.40
CA PHE A 287 27.86 8.19 -21.53
C PHE A 287 27.61 6.70 -21.82
N GLU A 288 28.39 6.10 -22.72
CA GLU A 288 28.33 4.66 -22.99
C GLU A 288 28.73 3.82 -21.77
N HIS A 289 29.77 4.21 -21.03
CA HIS A 289 30.14 3.54 -19.78
C HIS A 289 29.02 3.59 -18.72
N LEU A 290 28.25 4.66 -18.63
CA LEU A 290 27.12 4.74 -17.70
C LEU A 290 25.98 3.81 -18.13
N ARG A 291 25.63 3.80 -19.42
CA ARG A 291 24.65 2.87 -20.01
C ARG A 291 25.03 1.41 -19.73
N ASP A 292 26.26 1.02 -20.06
CA ASP A 292 26.73 -0.35 -19.92
C ASP A 292 26.79 -0.79 -18.44
N ARG A 293 27.08 0.13 -17.51
CA ARG A 293 26.98 -0.11 -16.05
C ARG A 293 25.54 -0.32 -15.58
N LEU A 294 24.56 0.41 -16.13
CA LEU A 294 23.15 0.24 -15.79
C LEU A 294 22.63 -1.14 -16.19
N ASP A 295 22.93 -1.57 -17.42
CA ASP A 295 22.56 -2.90 -17.90
C ASP A 295 23.28 -4.01 -17.10
N SER A 296 24.52 -3.77 -16.64
CA SER A 296 25.22 -4.67 -15.73
C SER A 296 24.57 -4.78 -14.34
N VAL A 297 24.00 -3.69 -13.80
CA VAL A 297 23.29 -3.72 -12.50
C VAL A 297 21.96 -4.47 -12.65
N GLU A 298 21.18 -4.19 -13.69
CA GLU A 298 19.93 -4.92 -13.94
C GLU A 298 20.18 -6.43 -14.08
N SER A 299 21.19 -6.83 -14.87
CA SER A 299 21.56 -8.24 -15.06
C SER A 299 22.03 -8.93 -13.77
N GLN A 300 22.55 -8.20 -12.78
CA GLN A 300 22.88 -8.75 -11.46
C GLN A 300 21.66 -8.94 -10.55
N LEU A 301 20.62 -8.12 -10.71
CA LEU A 301 19.35 -8.23 -9.96
C LEU A 301 18.43 -9.33 -10.53
N GLU A 302 18.57 -9.65 -11.82
CA GLU A 302 18.01 -10.85 -12.44
C GLU A 302 18.60 -12.12 -11.82
N GLY A 303 17.76 -13.05 -11.34
CA GLY A 303 18.21 -14.30 -10.74
C GLY A 303 18.95 -14.17 -9.39
N TYR A 304 19.03 -12.96 -8.83
CA TYR A 304 19.77 -12.66 -7.59
C TYR A 304 19.43 -13.56 -6.39
N ASN A 305 18.14 -13.66 -6.01
CA ASN A 305 17.72 -14.37 -4.79
C ASN A 305 18.12 -15.86 -4.77
N PRO A 306 17.98 -16.64 -5.86
CA PRO A 306 18.58 -17.98 -5.98
C PRO A 306 20.08 -18.05 -5.66
N GLU A 307 20.89 -17.12 -6.19
CA GLU A 307 22.34 -17.07 -5.97
C GLU A 307 22.68 -16.63 -4.54
N PHE A 308 22.00 -15.62 -3.99
CA PHE A 308 22.08 -15.23 -2.58
C PHE A 308 21.81 -16.42 -1.66
N VAL A 309 20.72 -17.16 -1.90
CA VAL A 309 20.42 -18.39 -1.13
C VAL A 309 21.52 -19.43 -1.29
N ALA A 310 22.06 -19.64 -2.49
CA ALA A 310 23.16 -20.60 -2.69
C ALA A 310 24.43 -20.22 -1.91
N ARG A 311 24.76 -18.92 -1.83
CA ARG A 311 25.89 -18.40 -1.04
C ARG A 311 25.66 -18.56 0.46
N GLN A 312 24.51 -18.12 0.96
CA GLN A 312 24.16 -18.22 2.38
C GLN A 312 24.09 -19.69 2.86
N ARG A 313 23.57 -20.61 2.03
CA ARG A 313 23.60 -22.07 2.33
C ARG A 313 25.00 -22.63 2.53
N LYS A 314 26.01 -22.03 1.90
CA LYS A 314 27.41 -22.43 2.03
C LYS A 314 28.09 -21.73 3.22
N ALA A 315 27.79 -20.46 3.46
CA ALA A 315 28.34 -19.69 4.57
C ALA A 315 27.84 -20.22 5.92
N CYS A 316 26.51 -20.25 6.10
CA CYS A 316 25.85 -20.66 7.34
C CYS A 316 25.77 -22.19 7.52
N LYS A 317 26.61 -22.96 6.81
CA LYS A 317 26.53 -24.43 6.85
C LYS A 317 26.66 -25.02 8.26
N PRO A 318 27.50 -24.48 9.19
CA PRO A 318 27.55 -24.93 10.58
C PRO A 318 26.22 -24.79 11.34
N LEU A 319 25.35 -23.86 10.96
CA LEU A 319 24.03 -23.66 11.58
C LEU A 319 23.00 -24.70 11.10
N PHE A 320 23.24 -25.34 9.95
CA PHE A 320 22.29 -26.23 9.28
C PHE A 320 22.61 -27.72 9.41
N THR A 321 23.65 -28.08 10.16
CA THR A 321 24.12 -29.47 10.35
C THR A 321 24.46 -29.77 11.80
N ASP A 322 24.40 -31.03 12.21
CA ASP A 322 24.72 -31.47 13.58
C ASP A 322 23.87 -30.75 14.67
N ILE A 323 22.65 -30.32 14.33
CA ILE A 323 21.80 -29.49 15.21
C ILE A 323 21.32 -30.29 16.44
N GLY A 324 21.66 -29.79 17.62
CA GLY A 324 21.19 -30.31 18.90
C GLY A 324 21.74 -31.70 19.27
N PRO A 325 21.24 -32.32 20.37
CA PRO A 325 21.74 -33.61 20.85
C PRO A 325 21.46 -34.78 19.89
N GLU A 326 20.48 -34.64 19.01
CA GLU A 326 20.10 -35.63 17.99
C GLU A 326 20.91 -35.51 16.69
N LYS A 327 21.76 -34.47 16.54
CA LYS A 327 22.59 -34.22 15.35
C LYS A 327 21.77 -34.16 14.07
N LEU A 328 20.78 -33.27 14.04
CA LEU A 328 19.86 -33.13 12.92
C LEU A 328 20.47 -32.24 11.82
N ASP A 329 20.28 -32.62 10.56
CA ASP A 329 20.67 -31.83 9.39
C ASP A 329 19.41 -31.29 8.69
N LEU A 330 19.46 -30.05 8.20
CA LEU A 330 18.40 -29.50 7.36
C LEU A 330 18.49 -30.01 5.91
N THR A 331 17.34 -30.30 5.32
CA THR A 331 17.24 -30.50 3.86
C THR A 331 17.39 -29.17 3.11
N ALA A 332 17.76 -29.23 1.83
CA ALA A 332 17.93 -28.04 0.99
C ALA A 332 16.71 -27.10 0.96
N GLU A 333 15.50 -27.65 1.07
CA GLU A 333 14.26 -26.87 1.14
C GLU A 333 14.06 -26.19 2.50
N GLN A 334 14.52 -26.81 3.59
CA GLN A 334 14.49 -26.21 4.92
C GLN A 334 15.58 -25.14 5.06
N GLU A 335 16.80 -25.39 4.57
CA GLU A 335 17.85 -24.36 4.47
C GLU A 335 17.35 -23.14 3.66
N ARG A 336 16.68 -23.38 2.52
CA ARG A 336 16.05 -22.32 1.72
C ARG A 336 14.95 -21.57 2.48
N ALA A 337 14.13 -22.27 3.26
CA ALA A 337 13.09 -21.65 4.09
C ALA A 337 13.66 -20.86 5.28
N VAL A 338 14.84 -21.22 5.78
CA VAL A 338 15.57 -20.48 6.83
C VAL A 338 16.20 -19.20 6.29
N ILE A 339 16.78 -19.24 5.09
CA ILE A 339 17.48 -18.08 4.51
C ILE A 339 16.52 -17.07 3.88
N ARG A 340 15.40 -17.52 3.30
CA ARG A 340 14.46 -16.63 2.62
C ARG A 340 13.93 -15.56 3.59
N ASN A 341 14.22 -14.29 3.27
CA ASN A 341 13.86 -13.14 4.08
C ASN A 341 12.98 -12.15 3.30
N GLY A 342 11.94 -12.66 2.62
CA GLY A 342 10.90 -11.80 2.05
C GLY A 342 9.96 -11.28 3.15
N ILE A 343 9.15 -10.25 2.86
CA ILE A 343 8.19 -9.70 3.84
C ILE A 343 7.19 -10.77 4.33
N TYR A 344 6.77 -11.67 3.43
CA TYR A 344 5.87 -12.78 3.77
C TYR A 344 6.51 -14.12 3.34
N ASN A 345 6.75 -15.01 4.31
CA ASN A 345 7.34 -16.34 4.07
C ASN A 345 6.39 -17.44 4.54
N GLN A 346 5.68 -18.08 3.60
CA GLN A 346 4.79 -19.21 3.89
C GLN A 346 5.53 -20.54 3.66
N VAL A 347 5.59 -21.39 4.70
CA VAL A 347 6.18 -22.74 4.63
C VAL A 347 5.07 -23.80 4.70
N ILE A 348 4.73 -24.40 3.56
CA ILE A 348 3.73 -25.46 3.47
C ILE A 348 4.44 -26.82 3.48
N ALA A 349 4.20 -27.64 4.50
CA ALA A 349 4.80 -28.98 4.60
C ALA A 349 3.93 -29.97 5.38
N ALA A 350 4.02 -31.25 5.05
CA ALA A 350 3.26 -32.33 5.70
C ALA A 350 3.60 -32.50 7.19
N ALA A 351 2.82 -33.30 7.92
CA ALA A 351 3.16 -33.67 9.31
C ALA A 351 4.51 -34.42 9.36
N GLY A 352 5.27 -34.25 10.44
CA GLY A 352 6.58 -34.92 10.64
C GLY A 352 7.75 -34.38 9.81
N THR A 353 7.55 -33.46 8.88
CA THR A 353 8.61 -32.91 7.98
C THR A 353 9.57 -31.89 8.61
N GLY A 354 9.65 -31.83 9.95
CA GLY A 354 10.58 -30.93 10.64
C GLY A 354 10.21 -29.44 10.63
N LYS A 355 8.94 -29.06 10.43
CA LYS A 355 8.49 -27.64 10.46
C LYS A 355 9.02 -26.87 11.69
N THR A 356 8.90 -27.44 12.88
CA THR A 356 9.37 -26.86 14.15
C THR A 356 10.89 -26.64 14.14
N LEU A 357 11.67 -27.58 13.61
CA LEU A 357 13.12 -27.45 13.47
C LEU A 357 13.49 -26.33 12.49
N THR A 358 12.80 -26.23 11.35
CA THR A 358 12.99 -25.15 10.39
C THR A 358 12.69 -23.78 11.01
N LEU A 359 11.64 -23.68 11.84
CA LEU A 359 11.27 -22.43 12.51
C LEU A 359 12.26 -22.04 13.61
N THR A 360 12.76 -22.98 14.41
CA THR A 360 13.78 -22.68 15.44
C THR A 360 15.13 -22.33 14.81
N THR A 361 15.53 -23.01 13.74
CA THR A 361 16.75 -22.65 12.99
C THR A 361 16.61 -21.31 12.26
N ARG A 362 15.39 -20.91 11.87
CA ARG A 362 15.10 -19.59 11.29
C ARG A 362 15.31 -18.47 12.31
N VAL A 363 14.84 -18.65 13.55
CA VAL A 363 15.10 -17.71 14.64
C VAL A 363 16.61 -17.60 14.92
N ALA A 364 17.31 -18.74 14.99
CA ALA A 364 18.76 -18.74 15.19
C ALA A 364 19.50 -18.02 14.04
N TYR A 365 19.12 -18.25 12.78
CA TYR A 365 19.71 -17.57 11.61
C TYR A 365 19.49 -16.05 11.64
N LEU A 366 18.31 -15.59 12.06
CA LEU A 366 18.02 -14.16 12.18
C LEU A 366 18.94 -13.49 13.21
N ILE A 367 19.18 -14.15 14.34
CA ILE A 367 20.03 -13.61 15.41
C ILE A 367 21.53 -13.72 15.03
N SER A 368 22.01 -14.89 14.60
CA SER A 368 23.46 -15.11 14.40
C SER A 368 24.01 -14.64 13.06
N GLU A 369 23.20 -14.65 12.00
CA GLU A 369 23.65 -14.35 10.62
C GLU A 369 23.06 -13.06 10.05
N GLN A 370 22.03 -12.48 10.69
CA GLN A 370 21.36 -11.25 10.21
C GLN A 370 21.31 -10.14 11.27
N ASP A 371 21.97 -10.33 12.43
CA ASP A 371 22.13 -9.34 13.50
C ASP A 371 20.80 -8.75 14.02
N VAL A 372 19.72 -9.55 13.99
CA VAL A 372 18.40 -9.16 14.50
C VAL A 372 18.38 -9.36 16.02
N ASP A 373 17.99 -8.32 16.75
CA ASP A 373 17.84 -8.38 18.21
C ASP A 373 16.77 -9.42 18.60
N PRO A 374 17.02 -10.32 19.57
CA PRO A 374 16.02 -11.25 20.09
C PRO A 374 14.69 -10.58 20.50
N ASP A 375 14.72 -9.33 20.98
CA ASP A 375 13.52 -8.58 21.37
C ASP A 375 12.64 -8.18 20.16
N ASP A 376 13.21 -8.05 18.96
CA ASP A 376 12.48 -7.81 17.71
C ASP A 376 11.81 -9.09 17.15
N ILE A 377 12.02 -10.27 17.78
CA ILE A 377 11.51 -11.56 17.31
C ILE A 377 10.37 -12.06 18.21
N LEU A 378 9.15 -12.06 17.66
CA LEU A 378 7.98 -12.69 18.28
C LEU A 378 7.65 -14.04 17.64
N VAL A 379 7.57 -15.09 18.46
CA VAL A 379 7.13 -16.44 18.06
C VAL A 379 5.82 -16.79 18.77
N VAL A 380 4.72 -16.90 18.00
CA VAL A 380 3.40 -17.28 18.54
C VAL A 380 3.00 -18.72 18.21
N THR A 381 2.44 -19.42 19.19
CA THR A 381 1.84 -20.77 19.04
C THR A 381 0.38 -20.78 19.49
N TYR A 382 -0.32 -21.90 19.26
CA TYR A 382 -1.72 -22.06 19.70
C TYR A 382 -1.87 -22.71 21.09
N THR A 383 -0.88 -23.47 21.56
CA THR A 383 -0.92 -24.15 22.86
C THR A 383 0.38 -23.93 23.64
N ASN A 384 0.27 -23.98 24.97
CA ASN A 384 1.40 -23.81 25.88
C ASN A 384 2.47 -24.90 25.69
N GLU A 385 2.06 -26.14 25.42
CA GLU A 385 2.99 -27.25 25.17
C GLU A 385 3.87 -26.97 23.95
N ALA A 386 3.28 -26.41 22.88
CA ALA A 386 4.04 -25.99 21.70
C ALA A 386 4.91 -24.75 21.98
N THR A 387 4.49 -23.84 22.86
CA THR A 387 5.31 -22.71 23.33
C THR A 387 6.56 -23.22 24.06
N ASP A 388 6.38 -24.12 25.02
CA ASP A 388 7.45 -24.65 25.85
C ASP A 388 8.39 -25.56 25.05
N GLU A 389 7.87 -26.36 24.12
CA GLU A 389 8.69 -27.12 23.16
C GLU A 389 9.56 -26.19 22.30
N MET A 390 9.01 -25.07 21.80
CA MET A 390 9.77 -24.09 21.02
C MET A 390 10.86 -23.41 21.86
N ARG A 391 10.57 -22.98 23.09
CA ARG A 391 11.54 -22.40 24.03
C ARG A 391 12.66 -23.40 24.34
N GLU A 392 12.30 -24.64 24.65
CA GLU A 392 13.29 -25.67 24.98
C GLU A 392 14.18 -26.01 23.77
N ARG A 393 13.61 -26.10 22.56
CA ARG A 393 14.41 -26.28 21.34
C ARG A 393 15.38 -25.12 21.12
N LEU A 394 14.94 -23.87 21.20
CA LEU A 394 15.81 -22.69 21.03
C LEU A 394 16.98 -22.70 22.03
N ARG A 395 16.68 -22.94 23.32
CA ARG A 395 17.69 -23.02 24.38
C ARG A 395 18.64 -24.19 24.19
N ASN A 396 18.12 -25.40 23.98
CA ASN A 396 18.93 -26.63 23.98
C ASN A 396 19.69 -26.86 22.64
N GLN A 397 19.22 -26.29 21.52
CA GLN A 397 19.85 -26.45 20.20
C GLN A 397 20.76 -25.27 19.84
N PHE A 398 20.41 -24.05 20.24
CA PHE A 398 21.10 -22.82 19.80
C PHE A 398 21.56 -21.91 20.97
N GLY A 399 21.23 -22.25 22.22
CA GLY A 399 21.58 -21.43 23.39
C GLY A 399 20.73 -20.17 23.58
N ILE A 400 19.65 -20.03 22.80
CA ILE A 400 18.82 -18.81 22.76
C ILE A 400 17.74 -18.89 23.85
N THR A 401 17.71 -17.91 24.75
CA THR A 401 16.71 -17.81 25.83
C THR A 401 15.80 -16.59 25.75
N ASP A 402 16.21 -15.55 25.03
CA ASP A 402 15.70 -14.20 25.25
C ASP A 402 14.60 -13.80 24.25
N VAL A 403 14.37 -14.62 23.23
CA VAL A 403 13.29 -14.45 22.23
C VAL A 403 11.91 -14.62 22.87
N SER A 404 10.98 -13.71 22.55
CA SER A 404 9.59 -13.80 22.99
C SER A 404 8.86 -14.94 22.29
N VAL A 405 8.75 -16.08 22.96
CA VAL A 405 7.93 -17.23 22.54
C VAL A 405 6.70 -17.31 23.43
N GLN A 406 5.49 -17.19 22.88
CA GLN A 406 4.22 -17.12 23.63
C GLN A 406 3.08 -17.85 22.90
N THR A 407 1.93 -18.06 23.57
CA THR A 407 0.69 -18.35 22.83
C THR A 407 0.08 -17.06 22.30
N ILE A 408 -0.78 -17.15 21.27
CA ILE A 408 -1.53 -15.99 20.75
C ILE A 408 -2.34 -15.32 21.89
N GLN A 409 -2.93 -16.11 22.78
CA GLN A 409 -3.71 -15.62 23.92
C GLN A 409 -2.83 -14.93 24.97
N SER A 410 -1.67 -15.49 25.30
CA SER A 410 -0.71 -14.87 26.24
C SER A 410 -0.17 -13.54 25.69
N PHE A 411 0.13 -13.47 24.40
CA PHE A 411 0.56 -12.25 23.73
C PHE A 411 -0.54 -11.18 23.75
N GLY A 412 -1.78 -11.56 23.39
CA GLY A 412 -2.92 -10.65 23.46
C GLY A 412 -3.20 -10.16 24.88
N TYR A 413 -3.07 -11.01 25.90
CA TYR A 413 -3.20 -10.61 27.30
C TYR A 413 -2.12 -9.60 27.71
N GLY A 414 -0.86 -9.86 27.37
CA GLY A 414 0.25 -8.94 27.63
C GLY A 414 0.01 -7.56 27.02
N LEU A 415 -0.37 -7.51 25.75
CA LEU A 415 -0.69 -6.26 25.05
C LEU A 415 -1.82 -5.47 25.72
N ILE A 416 -2.90 -6.13 26.16
CA ILE A 416 -3.99 -5.44 26.88
C ILE A 416 -3.47 -4.90 28.22
N GLN A 417 -2.73 -5.72 28.97
CA GLN A 417 -2.18 -5.33 30.27
C GLN A 417 -1.16 -4.18 30.19
N GLU A 418 -0.41 -4.05 29.09
CA GLU A 418 0.47 -2.91 28.82
C GLU A 418 -0.30 -1.62 28.50
N THR A 419 -1.54 -1.71 28.03
CA THR A 419 -2.38 -0.55 27.71
C THR A 419 -3.28 -0.07 28.87
N GLN A 420 -3.27 -0.76 30.01
CA GLN A 420 -4.16 -0.48 31.14
C GLN A 420 -3.38 -0.44 32.47
N ASP A 421 -3.61 0.60 33.27
CA ASP A 421 -3.02 0.73 34.62
C ASP A 421 -3.61 -0.29 35.63
N GLU A 422 -4.79 -0.85 35.33
CA GLU A 422 -5.48 -1.83 36.17
C GLU A 422 -5.20 -3.27 35.72
N PHE A 423 -5.31 -4.21 36.64
CA PHE A 423 -5.04 -5.62 36.36
C PHE A 423 -6.18 -6.25 35.54
N VAL A 424 -5.86 -6.83 34.40
CA VAL A 424 -6.85 -7.46 33.51
C VAL A 424 -7.30 -8.80 34.12
N GLU A 425 -8.46 -8.81 34.78
CA GLU A 425 -9.04 -10.05 35.32
C GLU A 425 -9.48 -11.01 34.20
N SER A 426 -8.74 -12.11 34.03
CA SER A 426 -9.11 -13.20 33.14
C SER A 426 -10.00 -14.22 33.86
N ILE A 427 -11.33 -14.17 33.64
CA ILE A 427 -12.27 -15.05 34.35
C ILE A 427 -12.07 -16.52 33.97
N ASP A 428 -11.53 -17.31 34.89
CA ASP A 428 -11.29 -18.75 34.71
C ASP A 428 -12.61 -19.58 34.78
N PRO A 429 -12.62 -20.86 34.36
CA PRO A 429 -13.84 -21.69 34.41
C PRO A 429 -14.40 -21.94 35.82
N ASN A 430 -13.59 -21.82 36.88
CA ASN A 430 -14.03 -21.92 38.27
C ASN A 430 -14.67 -20.61 38.74
N GLU A 431 -14.12 -19.46 38.36
CA GLU A 431 -14.71 -18.15 38.59
C GLU A 431 -16.02 -17.99 37.83
N GLN A 432 -16.14 -18.50 36.60
CA GLN A 432 -17.42 -18.59 35.88
C GLN A 432 -18.45 -19.46 36.64
N ARG A 433 -18.02 -20.60 37.21
CA ARG A 433 -18.90 -21.42 38.07
C ARG A 433 -19.31 -20.70 39.35
N ASN A 434 -18.38 -20.00 40.01
CA ASN A 434 -18.63 -19.23 41.23
C ASN A 434 -19.59 -18.07 40.94
N PHE A 435 -19.45 -17.41 39.80
CA PHE A 435 -20.36 -16.39 39.30
C PHE A 435 -21.78 -16.96 39.09
N ILE A 436 -21.92 -18.09 38.38
CA ILE A 436 -23.23 -18.75 38.17
C ILE A 436 -23.86 -19.18 39.51
N ASP A 437 -23.06 -19.75 40.42
CA ASP A 437 -23.47 -20.13 41.78
C ASP A 437 -23.97 -18.91 42.58
N GLN A 438 -23.28 -17.77 42.46
CA GLN A 438 -23.71 -16.52 43.06
C GLN A 438 -25.02 -16.00 42.47
N GLN A 439 -25.19 -16.01 41.14
CA GLN A 439 -26.45 -15.60 40.50
C GLN A 439 -27.64 -16.49 40.90
N ILE A 440 -27.45 -17.80 41.04
CA ILE A 440 -28.49 -18.72 41.52
C ILE A 440 -28.84 -18.41 42.99
N ARG A 441 -27.84 -18.16 43.86
CA ARG A 441 -28.07 -17.76 45.26
C ARG A 441 -28.79 -16.42 45.39
N ASP A 442 -28.39 -15.42 44.62
CA ASP A 442 -29.02 -14.10 44.64
C ASP A 442 -30.47 -14.16 44.16
N ALA A 443 -30.75 -14.96 43.12
CA ALA A 443 -32.11 -15.17 42.64
C ALA A 443 -33.03 -15.89 43.65
N ARG A 444 -32.48 -16.75 44.53
CA ARG A 444 -33.27 -17.37 45.63
C ARG A 444 -33.68 -16.34 46.70
N ASN A 445 -32.90 -15.28 46.89
CA ASN A 445 -33.26 -14.19 47.80
C ASN A 445 -34.33 -13.24 47.22
N ASP A 446 -34.54 -13.26 45.90
CA ASP A 446 -35.65 -12.57 45.21
C ASP A 446 -36.57 -13.58 44.50
N ALA A 447 -37.54 -14.11 45.25
CA ALA A 447 -38.56 -15.03 44.76
C ALA A 447 -39.42 -14.45 43.61
N SER A 448 -39.38 -13.13 43.36
CA SER A 448 -40.07 -12.49 42.23
C SER A 448 -39.22 -12.43 40.96
N SER A 449 -37.95 -12.87 41.01
CA SER A 449 -37.05 -12.80 39.87
C SER A 449 -37.52 -13.68 38.71
N ALA A 450 -37.44 -13.14 37.49
CA ALA A 450 -37.75 -13.90 36.28
C ALA A 450 -36.81 -15.11 36.13
N PHE A 451 -35.54 -14.96 36.52
CA PHE A 451 -34.56 -16.05 36.51
C PHE A 451 -35.00 -17.23 37.38
N LEU A 452 -35.36 -17.02 38.66
CA LEU A 452 -35.77 -18.12 39.54
C LEU A 452 -37.02 -18.83 38.99
N ASN A 453 -37.94 -18.10 38.38
CA ASN A 453 -39.14 -18.69 37.75
C ASN A 453 -38.82 -19.58 36.55
N HIS A 454 -37.93 -19.16 35.64
CA HIS A 454 -37.44 -20.06 34.58
C HIS A 454 -36.61 -21.20 35.16
N TYR A 455 -35.80 -20.97 36.20
CA TYR A 455 -34.97 -22.01 36.79
C TYR A 455 -35.81 -23.10 37.47
N TYR A 456 -36.88 -22.72 38.18
CA TYR A 456 -37.87 -23.64 38.76
C TYR A 456 -38.53 -24.50 37.68
N GLU A 457 -39.09 -23.91 36.62
CA GLU A 457 -39.75 -24.69 35.57
C GLU A 457 -38.74 -25.54 34.76
N PHE A 458 -37.47 -25.11 34.64
CA PHE A 458 -36.39 -25.95 34.11
C PHE A 458 -36.14 -27.19 34.98
N LEU A 459 -36.16 -27.07 36.32
CA LEU A 459 -36.01 -28.22 37.22
C LEU A 459 -37.23 -29.16 37.14
N VAL A 460 -38.46 -28.62 37.10
CA VAL A 460 -39.70 -29.39 36.89
C VAL A 460 -39.64 -30.21 35.59
N HIS A 461 -39.07 -29.64 34.53
CA HIS A 461 -38.93 -30.27 33.22
C HIS A 461 -37.54 -30.92 32.99
N PHE A 462 -36.72 -31.12 34.03
CA PHE A 462 -35.31 -31.51 33.88
C PHE A 462 -35.13 -32.92 33.28
N ASP A 463 -35.89 -33.90 33.76
CA ASP A 463 -35.82 -35.28 33.28
C ASP A 463 -36.73 -35.54 32.06
N ASP A 464 -37.46 -34.51 31.59
CA ASP A 464 -38.30 -34.66 30.39
C ASP A 464 -37.44 -34.85 29.13
N VAL A 465 -37.87 -35.82 28.33
CA VAL A 465 -37.36 -36.11 27.00
C VAL A 465 -38.38 -35.63 25.97
N TYR A 466 -37.92 -34.79 25.06
CA TYR A 466 -38.71 -34.26 23.95
C TYR A 466 -38.08 -34.75 22.65
N TYR A 467 -38.89 -35.37 21.81
CA TYR A 467 -38.51 -35.86 20.48
C TYR A 467 -39.16 -34.97 19.42
N ASP A 468 -38.36 -34.41 18.53
CA ASP A 468 -38.84 -33.75 17.30
C ASP A 468 -38.88 -34.77 16.14
N GLU A 469 -39.74 -34.58 15.13
CA GLU A 469 -39.74 -35.47 13.95
C GLU A 469 -38.42 -35.35 13.15
N SER A 470 -37.72 -34.20 13.23
CA SER A 470 -36.41 -33.97 12.60
C SER A 470 -35.22 -34.62 13.31
N ASP A 471 -35.39 -35.10 14.56
CA ASP A 471 -34.37 -35.89 15.27
C ASP A 471 -34.16 -37.29 14.65
N PHE A 472 -35.06 -37.72 13.73
CA PHE A 472 -35.09 -39.08 13.18
C PHE A 472 -35.01 -39.09 11.65
N GLU A 473 -34.16 -39.96 11.09
CA GLU A 473 -34.04 -40.15 9.64
C GLU A 473 -35.34 -40.61 8.96
N THR A 474 -36.25 -41.24 9.72
CA THR A 474 -37.56 -41.67 9.21
C THR A 474 -38.67 -41.43 10.23
N ARG A 475 -39.82 -41.00 9.72
CA ARG A 475 -41.08 -40.91 10.49
C ARG A 475 -41.45 -42.21 11.21
N LYS A 476 -41.06 -43.37 10.66
CA LYS A 476 -41.28 -44.66 11.32
C LYS A 476 -40.49 -44.76 12.64
N ALA A 477 -39.21 -44.40 12.62
CA ALA A 477 -38.35 -44.42 13.80
C ALA A 477 -38.83 -43.41 14.86
N TYR A 478 -39.26 -42.21 14.44
CA TYR A 478 -39.91 -41.23 15.34
C TYR A 478 -41.15 -41.84 16.03
N VAL A 479 -42.04 -42.48 15.28
CA VAL A 479 -43.24 -43.13 15.84
C VAL A 479 -42.89 -44.30 16.76
N GLU A 480 -41.91 -45.13 16.42
CA GLU A 480 -41.44 -46.23 17.29
C GLU A 480 -40.88 -45.68 18.61
N ALA A 481 -39.99 -44.67 18.57
CA ALA A 481 -39.46 -44.02 19.79
C ALA A 481 -40.54 -43.32 20.63
N ARG A 482 -41.55 -42.72 19.98
CA ARG A 482 -42.69 -42.08 20.65
C ARG A 482 -43.61 -43.08 21.35
N LEU A 483 -43.69 -44.32 20.86
CA LEU A 483 -44.47 -45.41 21.45
C LEU A 483 -43.75 -46.11 22.60
N GLU A 484 -42.42 -46.14 22.60
CA GLU A 484 -41.59 -46.69 23.67
C GLU A 484 -41.32 -45.69 24.81
N GLN A 485 -41.72 -44.42 24.65
CA GLN A 485 -41.52 -43.36 25.63
C GLN A 485 -42.37 -43.55 26.89
N THR A 486 -41.73 -43.75 28.03
CA THR A 486 -42.36 -43.74 29.36
C THR A 486 -42.42 -42.31 29.94
N TYR A 487 -43.40 -42.06 30.81
CA TYR A 487 -43.58 -40.77 31.49
C TYR A 487 -43.53 -40.99 33.00
N VAL A 488 -42.50 -40.46 33.66
CA VAL A 488 -42.33 -40.54 35.12
C VAL A 488 -42.54 -39.16 35.72
N THR A 489 -43.51 -39.05 36.62
CA THR A 489 -43.85 -37.82 37.35
C THR A 489 -42.77 -37.43 38.36
N LEU A 490 -42.80 -36.19 38.86
CA LEU A 490 -41.91 -35.69 39.92
C LEU A 490 -41.98 -36.52 41.22
N LYS A 491 -43.07 -37.26 41.44
CA LYS A 491 -43.24 -38.23 42.55
C LYS A 491 -42.70 -39.64 42.25
N GLY A 492 -42.04 -39.85 41.11
CA GLY A 492 -41.55 -41.16 40.68
C GLY A 492 -42.64 -42.15 40.24
N THR A 493 -43.88 -41.68 40.02
CA THR A 493 -44.98 -42.52 39.50
C THR A 493 -44.98 -42.50 37.98
N GLU A 494 -45.02 -43.68 37.35
CA GLU A 494 -45.17 -43.83 35.89
C GLU A 494 -46.65 -43.65 35.49
N VAL A 495 -46.89 -42.88 34.42
CA VAL A 495 -48.22 -42.52 33.91
C VAL A 495 -48.33 -42.73 32.40
N LYS A 496 -49.55 -42.84 31.85
CA LYS A 496 -49.77 -43.30 30.47
C LYS A 496 -49.57 -42.23 29.40
N SER A 497 -49.62 -40.94 29.76
CA SER A 497 -49.47 -39.84 28.80
C SER A 497 -48.69 -38.63 29.33
N ARG A 498 -48.14 -37.82 28.40
CA ARG A 498 -47.51 -36.53 28.71
C ARG A 498 -48.49 -35.56 29.39
N ALA A 499 -49.78 -35.62 29.01
CA ALA A 499 -50.82 -34.80 29.61
C ALA A 499 -51.13 -35.23 31.06
N GLU A 500 -51.22 -36.53 31.35
CA GLU A 500 -51.32 -37.05 32.72
C GLU A 500 -50.09 -36.67 33.55
N LYS A 501 -48.87 -36.76 33.00
CA LYS A 501 -47.66 -36.30 33.69
C LYS A 501 -47.78 -34.82 34.07
N LEU A 502 -48.21 -33.98 33.13
CA LEU A 502 -48.43 -32.55 33.38
C LEU A 502 -49.49 -32.31 34.47
N VAL A 503 -50.60 -33.07 34.49
CA VAL A 503 -51.61 -32.97 35.55
C VAL A 503 -51.03 -33.38 36.91
N ALA A 504 -50.34 -34.52 36.98
CA ALA A 504 -49.70 -35.03 38.20
C ALA A 504 -48.66 -34.06 38.76
N ASP A 505 -47.75 -33.58 37.91
CA ASP A 505 -46.71 -32.62 38.27
C ASP A 505 -47.30 -31.27 38.64
N PHE A 506 -48.39 -30.83 37.99
CA PHE A 506 -49.12 -29.62 38.38
C PHE A 506 -49.74 -29.77 39.78
N LEU A 507 -50.43 -30.89 40.06
CA LEU A 507 -51.02 -31.15 41.37
C LEU A 507 -49.93 -31.17 42.46
N PHE A 508 -48.82 -31.88 42.20
CA PHE A 508 -47.68 -31.93 43.10
C PHE A 508 -47.07 -30.55 43.36
N THR A 509 -46.74 -29.80 42.30
CA THR A 509 -46.15 -28.46 42.40
C THR A 509 -47.10 -27.38 42.93
N HIS A 510 -48.39 -27.69 43.14
CA HIS A 510 -49.37 -26.83 43.81
C HIS A 510 -49.85 -27.42 45.16
N GLN A 511 -49.05 -28.31 45.75
CA GLN A 511 -49.29 -28.93 47.06
C GLN A 511 -50.62 -29.70 47.20
N VAL A 512 -51.17 -30.17 46.07
CA VAL A 512 -52.42 -30.94 46.04
C VAL A 512 -52.12 -32.44 46.17
N GLU A 513 -52.64 -33.05 47.23
CA GLU A 513 -52.59 -34.50 47.42
C GLU A 513 -53.48 -35.22 46.39
N TYR A 514 -52.92 -36.20 45.70
CA TYR A 514 -53.60 -37.00 44.70
C TYR A 514 -53.20 -38.48 44.78
N GLN A 515 -54.08 -39.34 44.26
CA GLN A 515 -53.86 -40.76 44.02
C GLN A 515 -54.08 -41.03 42.53
N TYR A 516 -53.12 -41.67 41.88
CA TYR A 516 -53.19 -42.02 40.45
C TYR A 516 -53.87 -43.38 40.25
N GLU A 517 -54.76 -43.49 39.25
CA GLU A 517 -55.59 -44.67 38.95
C GLU A 517 -56.34 -45.27 40.15
N ALA A 518 -56.77 -44.41 41.07
CA ALA A 518 -57.53 -44.83 42.26
C ALA A 518 -58.90 -45.41 41.85
N ARG A 519 -59.19 -46.64 42.29
CA ARG A 519 -60.47 -47.30 41.98
C ARG A 519 -61.63 -46.60 42.69
N ALA A 520 -62.58 -46.08 41.91
CA ALA A 520 -63.85 -45.58 42.40
C ALA A 520 -64.71 -46.75 42.88
N SER A 521 -64.74 -46.98 44.20
CA SER A 521 -65.48 -48.10 44.82
C SER A 521 -67.00 -47.92 44.79
N TRP A 522 -67.46 -46.68 44.59
CA TRP A 522 -68.87 -46.30 44.44
C TRP A 522 -69.41 -46.45 43.01
N ALA A 523 -68.54 -46.55 42.00
CA ALA A 523 -68.92 -46.58 40.59
C ALA A 523 -69.39 -47.99 40.15
N GLU A 524 -70.32 -48.05 39.20
CA GLU A 524 -70.86 -49.32 38.71
C GLU A 524 -69.82 -50.10 37.90
N SER A 525 -69.46 -51.28 38.40
CA SER A 525 -68.62 -52.23 37.67
C SER A 525 -69.52 -53.14 36.81
N ALA A 526 -69.47 -53.00 35.48
CA ALA A 526 -70.16 -53.92 34.58
C ALA A 526 -69.61 -55.35 34.74
N ALA A 527 -70.46 -56.37 34.59
CA ALA A 527 -70.10 -57.78 34.87
C ALA A 527 -68.84 -58.29 34.12
N ASP A 528 -68.54 -57.69 32.97
CA ASP A 528 -67.44 -58.06 32.08
C ASP A 528 -66.28 -57.04 32.05
N LYS A 529 -66.31 -56.01 32.91
CA LYS A 529 -65.31 -54.92 32.94
C LYS A 529 -64.65 -54.79 34.32
N ALA A 530 -63.39 -54.35 34.33
CA ALA A 530 -62.75 -53.88 35.55
C ALA A 530 -63.52 -52.67 36.13
N GLY A 531 -63.42 -52.48 37.44
CA GLY A 531 -64.05 -51.34 38.12
C GLY A 531 -63.47 -50.01 37.61
N TYR A 532 -64.30 -48.96 37.61
CA TYR A 532 -63.90 -47.66 37.08
C TYR A 532 -62.75 -47.04 37.90
N THR A 533 -61.76 -46.53 37.18
CA THR A 533 -60.51 -45.96 37.68
C THR A 533 -60.24 -44.67 36.91
N PRO A 534 -60.73 -43.51 37.40
CA PRO A 534 -60.31 -42.20 36.89
C PRO A 534 -58.81 -42.01 37.05
N ASP A 535 -58.18 -41.21 36.19
CA ASP A 535 -56.73 -41.04 36.18
C ASP A 535 -56.20 -40.47 37.49
N PHE A 536 -56.94 -39.53 38.10
CA PHE A 536 -56.59 -38.96 39.42
C PHE A 536 -57.79 -38.86 40.35
N TYR A 537 -57.54 -39.07 41.64
CA TYR A 537 -58.45 -38.78 42.74
C TYR A 537 -57.76 -37.86 43.76
N LEU A 538 -58.45 -36.84 44.25
CA LEU A 538 -57.99 -35.85 45.23
C LEU A 538 -58.76 -36.07 46.54
N PRO A 539 -58.24 -36.86 47.50
CA PRO A 539 -59.00 -37.32 48.67
C PRO A 539 -59.53 -36.18 49.56
N ASN A 540 -58.77 -35.10 49.68
CA ASN A 540 -59.10 -33.97 50.55
C ASN A 540 -60.24 -33.08 50.01
N HIS A 541 -60.68 -33.32 48.78
CA HIS A 541 -61.72 -32.56 48.09
C HIS A 541 -62.85 -33.44 47.49
N ASP A 542 -62.75 -34.76 47.63
CA ASP A 542 -63.62 -35.76 46.98
C ASP A 542 -63.83 -35.49 45.47
N LEU A 543 -62.72 -35.19 44.79
CA LEU A 543 -62.70 -34.75 43.40
C LEU A 543 -61.89 -35.72 42.54
N TYR A 544 -62.45 -36.11 41.40
CA TYR A 544 -61.82 -36.97 40.41
C TYR A 544 -61.46 -36.17 39.17
N ILE A 545 -60.35 -36.54 38.52
CA ILE A 545 -59.91 -35.97 37.24
C ILE A 545 -59.74 -37.13 36.25
N GLU A 546 -60.31 -36.99 35.05
CA GLU A 546 -59.98 -37.86 33.90
C GLU A 546 -59.56 -37.02 32.71
N HIS A 547 -58.52 -37.50 32.03
CA HIS A 547 -57.95 -36.92 30.82
C HIS A 547 -58.48 -37.63 29.59
N TRP A 548 -59.11 -36.86 28.70
CA TRP A 548 -59.75 -37.38 27.50
C TRP A 548 -58.88 -37.08 26.28
N GLY A 549 -58.34 -38.14 25.66
CA GLY A 549 -57.47 -38.12 24.48
C GLY A 549 -58.17 -37.73 23.18
N ILE A 550 -58.90 -36.60 23.17
CA ILE A 550 -59.65 -36.07 22.02
C ILE A 550 -59.21 -34.67 21.62
N ASP A 551 -59.33 -34.39 20.31
CA ASP A 551 -59.17 -33.07 19.70
C ASP A 551 -60.42 -32.16 19.89
N GLU A 552 -60.36 -30.91 19.41
CA GLU A 552 -61.50 -29.97 19.47
C GLU A 552 -62.75 -30.45 18.69
N SER A 553 -62.60 -31.40 17.75
CA SER A 553 -63.72 -32.02 17.01
C SER A 553 -64.37 -33.20 17.77
N GLY A 554 -63.77 -33.64 18.87
CA GLY A 554 -64.16 -34.85 19.60
C GLY A 554 -63.66 -36.15 18.96
N SER A 555 -62.58 -36.08 18.17
CA SER A 555 -61.92 -37.23 17.55
C SER A 555 -60.65 -37.62 18.30
N VAL A 556 -60.31 -38.91 18.31
CA VAL A 556 -59.00 -39.37 18.82
C VAL A 556 -57.94 -39.28 17.73
N ALA A 557 -56.67 -39.22 18.13
CA ALA A 557 -55.56 -39.11 17.19
C ALA A 557 -55.49 -40.30 16.20
N PRO A 558 -54.99 -40.14 14.95
CA PRO A 558 -55.00 -41.19 13.94
C PRO A 558 -54.24 -42.48 14.28
N TRP A 559 -53.35 -42.44 15.28
CA TRP A 559 -52.57 -43.57 15.78
C TRP A 559 -53.20 -44.28 16.98
N PHE A 560 -54.35 -43.80 17.51
CA PHE A 560 -55.08 -44.52 18.55
C PHE A 560 -55.65 -45.84 18.02
N SER A 561 -55.64 -46.88 18.85
CA SER A 561 -56.17 -48.20 18.50
C SER A 561 -57.71 -48.27 18.46
N GLN A 562 -58.39 -47.29 19.05
CA GLN A 562 -59.84 -47.19 19.13
C GLN A 562 -60.39 -46.17 18.13
N ARG A 563 -61.62 -46.36 17.64
CA ARG A 563 -62.25 -45.39 16.74
C ARG A 563 -62.89 -44.24 17.53
N SER A 564 -62.89 -43.03 16.97
CA SER A 564 -63.52 -41.84 17.58
C SER A 564 -65.01 -42.02 17.95
N GLY A 565 -65.73 -42.97 17.34
CA GLY A 565 -67.08 -43.34 17.78
C GLY A 565 -67.09 -44.06 19.14
N GLU A 566 -66.33 -45.16 19.22
CA GLU A 566 -66.19 -46.01 20.41
C GLU A 566 -65.60 -45.22 21.60
N TYR A 567 -64.62 -44.36 21.35
CA TYR A 567 -64.01 -43.54 22.40
C TYR A 567 -65.00 -42.49 22.98
N ARG A 568 -65.89 -41.92 22.16
CA ARG A 568 -66.95 -41.02 22.64
C ARG A 568 -67.98 -41.74 23.50
N GLU A 569 -68.21 -43.05 23.28
CA GLU A 569 -69.03 -43.87 24.18
C GLU A 569 -68.30 -44.14 25.51
N LYS A 570 -66.96 -44.35 25.51
CA LYS A 570 -66.16 -44.41 26.76
C LYS A 570 -66.29 -43.11 27.56
N ILE A 571 -66.11 -41.94 26.92
CA ILE A 571 -66.24 -40.62 27.58
C ILE A 571 -67.64 -40.46 28.18
N ARG A 572 -68.69 -40.82 27.44
CA ARG A 572 -70.07 -40.70 27.93
C ARG A 572 -70.29 -41.59 29.15
N TRP A 573 -69.92 -42.87 29.05
CA TRP A 573 -70.07 -43.84 30.14
C TRP A 573 -69.33 -43.41 31.42
N GLY A 574 -68.11 -42.87 31.29
CA GLY A 574 -67.34 -42.35 32.43
C GLY A 574 -68.02 -41.16 33.11
N ARG A 575 -68.61 -40.24 32.35
CA ARG A 575 -69.41 -39.12 32.88
C ARG A 575 -70.73 -39.58 33.51
N GLU A 576 -71.38 -40.58 32.91
CA GLU A 576 -72.62 -41.17 33.42
C GLU A 576 -72.42 -41.75 34.83
N GLN A 577 -71.22 -42.26 35.18
CA GLN A 577 -70.92 -42.76 36.54
C GLN A 577 -71.15 -41.71 37.64
N PHE A 578 -70.88 -40.43 37.36
CA PHE A 578 -71.02 -39.34 38.34
C PHE A 578 -72.43 -38.74 38.36
N THR A 579 -73.33 -39.17 37.46
CA THR A 579 -74.71 -38.67 37.42
C THR A 579 -75.47 -39.18 38.63
N ASP A 580 -76.23 -38.31 39.29
CA ASP A 580 -76.97 -38.60 40.53
C ASP A 580 -76.08 -39.09 41.72
N THR A 581 -74.79 -38.71 41.72
CA THR A 581 -73.85 -38.92 42.85
C THR A 581 -73.42 -37.60 43.49
N ASP A 582 -72.92 -37.65 44.73
CA ASP A 582 -72.32 -36.48 45.42
C ASP A 582 -70.85 -36.22 44.98
N HIS A 583 -70.25 -37.08 44.16
CA HIS A 583 -68.85 -37.02 43.75
C HIS A 583 -68.62 -36.06 42.57
N THR A 584 -67.48 -35.35 42.55
CA THR A 584 -67.17 -34.37 41.49
C THR A 584 -66.20 -34.94 40.45
N LEU A 585 -66.51 -34.79 39.16
CA LEU A 585 -65.59 -35.08 38.04
C LEU A 585 -65.14 -33.79 37.33
N VAL A 586 -63.83 -33.63 37.19
CA VAL A 586 -63.16 -32.62 36.37
C VAL A 586 -62.57 -33.28 35.12
N GLY A 587 -63.15 -33.00 33.96
CA GLY A 587 -62.54 -33.41 32.68
C GLY A 587 -61.37 -32.50 32.27
N THR A 588 -60.31 -33.10 31.74
CA THR A 588 -59.27 -32.40 30.96
C THR A 588 -59.17 -33.05 29.57
N TYR A 589 -58.59 -32.36 28.58
CA TYR A 589 -58.59 -32.86 27.19
C TYR A 589 -57.25 -32.65 26.48
N GLU A 590 -56.92 -33.54 25.54
CA GLU A 590 -55.66 -33.48 24.77
C GLU A 590 -55.56 -32.17 23.96
N PHE A 591 -56.65 -31.67 23.37
CA PHE A 591 -56.62 -30.34 22.71
C PHE A 591 -56.24 -29.18 23.63
N GLU A 592 -56.43 -29.30 24.95
CA GLU A 592 -55.96 -28.30 25.92
C GLU A 592 -54.46 -28.42 26.17
N HIS A 593 -53.92 -29.64 26.08
CA HIS A 593 -52.47 -29.90 26.17
C HIS A 593 -51.76 -29.45 24.88
N GLU A 594 -52.24 -29.86 23.70
CA GLU A 594 -51.70 -29.44 22.40
C GLU A 594 -51.73 -27.93 22.22
N ALA A 595 -52.78 -27.24 22.70
CA ALA A 595 -52.89 -25.79 22.65
C ALA A 595 -52.18 -25.05 23.83
N ASN A 596 -51.32 -25.73 24.59
CA ASN A 596 -50.60 -25.24 25.79
C ASN A 596 -51.48 -24.52 26.84
N ARG A 597 -52.76 -24.89 26.95
CA ARG A 597 -53.76 -24.29 27.86
C ARG A 597 -54.14 -25.20 29.05
N LEU A 598 -53.67 -26.44 29.09
CA LEU A 598 -54.02 -27.43 30.12
C LEU A 598 -53.69 -26.95 31.55
N LYS A 599 -52.47 -26.42 31.81
CA LYS A 599 -52.11 -25.85 33.13
C LYS A 599 -53.09 -24.74 33.56
N GLN A 600 -53.58 -23.91 32.63
CA GLN A 600 -54.54 -22.83 32.90
C GLN A 600 -55.96 -23.36 33.14
N ALA A 601 -56.43 -24.28 32.29
CA ALA A 601 -57.74 -24.91 32.42
C ALA A 601 -57.88 -25.68 33.73
N LEU A 602 -56.84 -26.45 34.09
CA LEU A 602 -56.76 -27.19 35.35
C LEU A 602 -56.80 -26.24 36.55
N ARG A 603 -55.98 -25.18 36.56
CA ARG A 603 -56.01 -24.15 37.61
C ARG A 603 -57.41 -23.56 37.80
N HIS A 604 -58.08 -23.16 36.71
CA HIS A 604 -59.42 -22.60 36.77
C HIS A 604 -60.46 -23.58 37.34
N ARG A 605 -60.48 -24.82 36.84
CA ARG A 605 -61.43 -25.86 37.28
C ARG A 605 -61.22 -26.23 38.74
N LEU A 606 -59.99 -26.50 39.16
CA LEU A 606 -59.68 -26.87 40.54
C LEU A 606 -60.04 -25.75 41.53
N THR A 607 -59.69 -24.50 41.23
CA THR A 607 -60.06 -23.34 42.07
C THR A 607 -61.58 -23.14 42.12
N HIS A 608 -62.31 -23.38 41.03
CA HIS A 608 -63.78 -23.32 41.04
C HIS A 608 -64.41 -24.34 42.00
N HIS A 609 -63.80 -25.53 42.12
CA HIS A 609 -64.19 -26.57 43.08
C HIS A 609 -63.55 -26.40 44.49
N GLY A 610 -62.98 -25.23 44.80
CA GLY A 610 -62.47 -24.93 46.14
C GLY A 610 -61.12 -25.56 46.49
N VAL A 611 -60.40 -26.12 45.50
CA VAL A 611 -59.03 -26.61 45.69
C VAL A 611 -58.09 -25.42 45.81
N LYS A 612 -57.33 -25.35 46.91
CA LYS A 612 -56.28 -24.35 47.10
C LYS A 612 -55.05 -24.77 46.29
N LEU A 613 -54.42 -23.82 45.60
CA LEU A 613 -53.31 -24.06 44.67
C LEU A 613 -52.12 -23.17 45.05
N ASP A 614 -51.49 -23.47 46.19
CA ASP A 614 -50.26 -22.81 46.62
C ASP A 614 -49.07 -23.48 45.93
N ARG A 615 -48.25 -22.72 45.20
CA ARG A 615 -47.05 -23.29 44.56
C ARG A 615 -46.10 -23.83 45.65
N LEU A 616 -45.48 -24.96 45.39
CA LEU A 616 -44.38 -25.51 46.20
C LEU A 616 -43.19 -24.53 46.13
N GLU A 617 -42.54 -24.25 47.26
CA GLU A 617 -41.37 -23.37 47.27
C GLU A 617 -40.16 -24.03 46.58
N PHE A 618 -39.19 -23.23 46.13
CA PHE A 618 -38.03 -23.74 45.39
C PHE A 618 -37.23 -24.77 46.19
N GLU A 619 -36.97 -24.47 47.46
CA GLU A 619 -36.31 -25.35 48.43
C GLU A 619 -37.06 -26.68 48.59
N GLU A 620 -38.38 -26.64 48.72
CA GLU A 620 -39.21 -27.82 48.92
C GLU A 620 -39.29 -28.67 47.63
N LEU A 621 -39.36 -28.07 46.45
CA LEU A 621 -39.27 -28.78 45.16
C LEU A 621 -37.95 -29.55 45.05
N VAL A 622 -36.85 -28.89 45.40
CA VAL A 622 -35.52 -29.49 45.46
C VAL A 622 -35.53 -30.67 46.43
N ASP A 623 -35.80 -30.44 47.72
CA ASP A 623 -35.67 -31.48 48.75
C ASP A 623 -36.61 -32.68 48.54
N THR A 624 -37.75 -32.51 47.87
CA THR A 624 -38.77 -33.58 47.75
C THR A 624 -38.85 -34.28 46.40
N ALA A 625 -38.38 -33.66 45.31
CA ALA A 625 -38.54 -34.21 43.95
C ALA A 625 -37.28 -34.13 43.07
N PHE A 626 -36.24 -33.41 43.47
CA PHE A 626 -35.06 -33.23 42.63
C PHE A 626 -33.76 -33.38 43.44
N GLU A 627 -33.02 -34.46 43.20
CA GLU A 627 -31.74 -34.76 43.87
C GLU A 627 -30.63 -33.74 43.53
N TYR A 628 -30.78 -32.51 44.04
CA TYR A 628 -30.09 -31.31 43.56
C TYR A 628 -28.59 -31.39 43.82
N ASP A 629 -28.19 -31.79 45.02
CA ASP A 629 -26.78 -31.98 45.41
C ASP A 629 -26.00 -32.92 44.47
N GLN A 630 -26.69 -33.88 43.83
CA GLN A 630 -26.08 -34.80 42.86
C GLN A 630 -26.00 -34.21 41.44
N ARG A 631 -26.89 -33.27 41.10
CA ARG A 631 -27.13 -32.78 39.72
C ARG A 631 -26.66 -31.35 39.48
N GLU A 632 -26.49 -30.55 40.53
CA GLU A 632 -26.15 -29.13 40.45
C GLU A 632 -24.84 -28.87 39.69
N GLY A 633 -23.78 -29.62 39.98
CA GLY A 633 -22.48 -29.47 39.32
C GLY A 633 -22.54 -29.69 37.80
N TRP A 634 -23.45 -30.56 37.33
CA TRP A 634 -23.75 -30.74 35.91
C TRP A 634 -24.48 -29.53 35.34
N ILE A 635 -25.52 -29.03 36.03
CA ILE A 635 -26.28 -27.84 35.61
C ILE A 635 -25.36 -26.61 35.48
N LYS A 636 -24.57 -26.32 36.52
CA LYS A 636 -23.59 -25.22 36.54
C LYS A 636 -22.62 -25.35 35.36
N SER A 637 -22.10 -26.56 35.08
CA SER A 637 -21.22 -26.79 33.93
C SER A 637 -21.93 -26.64 32.58
N ARG A 638 -23.23 -26.92 32.46
CA ARG A 638 -24.01 -26.64 31.25
C ARG A 638 -24.20 -25.14 31.02
N PHE A 639 -24.37 -24.34 32.07
CA PHE A 639 -24.43 -22.88 31.94
C PHE A 639 -23.07 -22.25 31.59
N VAL A 640 -21.95 -22.77 32.12
CA VAL A 640 -20.60 -22.38 31.64
C VAL A 640 -20.48 -22.64 30.14
N ASN A 641 -20.74 -23.88 29.70
CA ASN A 641 -20.68 -24.24 28.28
C ASN A 641 -21.62 -23.39 27.41
N PHE A 642 -22.78 -22.96 27.93
CA PHE A 642 -23.70 -22.07 27.22
C PHE A 642 -23.07 -20.68 26.99
N ILE A 643 -22.49 -20.07 28.03
CA ILE A 643 -21.79 -18.78 27.96
C ILE A 643 -20.58 -18.88 27.02
N GLU A 644 -19.77 -19.92 27.16
CA GLU A 644 -18.60 -20.17 26.30
C GLU A 644 -18.97 -20.32 24.83
N ASN A 645 -20.01 -21.09 24.51
CA ASN A 645 -20.49 -21.25 23.13
C ASN A 645 -21.07 -19.93 22.58
N ALA A 646 -21.87 -19.20 23.36
CA ALA A 646 -22.40 -17.91 22.94
C ALA A 646 -21.27 -16.91 22.60
N LYS A 647 -20.22 -16.84 23.44
CA LYS A 647 -19.01 -16.05 23.19
C LYS A 647 -18.25 -16.54 21.94
N ARG A 648 -18.05 -17.85 21.81
CA ARG A 648 -17.29 -18.47 20.70
C ARG A 648 -17.93 -18.24 19.33
N PHE A 649 -19.25 -18.15 19.27
CA PHE A 649 -20.01 -17.98 18.03
C PHE A 649 -20.62 -16.56 17.87
N ASP A 650 -20.25 -15.60 18.73
CA ASP A 650 -20.78 -14.23 18.79
C ASP A 650 -22.32 -14.12 18.76
N VAL A 651 -22.99 -15.04 19.48
CA VAL A 651 -24.47 -15.10 19.51
C VAL A 651 -25.00 -14.22 20.62
N LYS A 652 -25.85 -13.24 20.27
CA LYS A 652 -26.32 -12.24 21.23
C LYS A 652 -27.53 -12.76 22.03
N PRO A 653 -27.72 -12.29 23.28
CA PRO A 653 -28.87 -12.65 24.12
C PRO A 653 -30.24 -12.54 23.42
N ALA A 654 -30.43 -11.54 22.55
CA ALA A 654 -31.67 -11.35 21.79
C ALA A 654 -31.88 -12.42 20.71
N ASP A 655 -30.82 -12.81 20.01
CA ASP A 655 -30.88 -13.80 18.92
C ASP A 655 -31.22 -15.19 19.47
N ILE A 656 -30.66 -15.54 20.63
CA ILE A 656 -31.01 -16.78 21.35
C ILE A 656 -32.48 -16.75 21.76
N THR A 657 -32.92 -15.64 22.39
CA THR A 657 -34.31 -15.50 22.87
C THR A 657 -35.32 -15.65 21.74
N ALA A 658 -35.02 -15.15 20.55
CA ALA A 658 -35.88 -15.26 19.36
C ALA A 658 -36.02 -16.69 18.81
N GLN A 659 -35.18 -17.64 19.25
CA GLN A 659 -35.18 -19.05 18.80
C GLN A 659 -35.78 -20.02 19.83
N LEU A 660 -36.14 -19.56 21.04
CA LEU A 660 -36.70 -20.43 22.07
C LEU A 660 -38.19 -20.71 21.81
N SER A 661 -38.58 -21.98 21.76
CA SER A 661 -39.97 -22.45 21.61
C SER A 661 -40.49 -23.12 22.89
N GLU A 662 -41.70 -22.77 23.32
CA GLU A 662 -42.38 -23.40 24.46
C GLU A 662 -42.74 -24.89 24.23
N GLU A 663 -42.66 -25.39 22.99
CA GLU A 663 -42.93 -26.80 22.64
C GLU A 663 -42.01 -27.78 23.39
N ASN A 664 -40.78 -27.31 23.70
CA ASN A 664 -39.79 -27.97 24.54
C ASN A 664 -39.52 -27.10 25.80
N PRO A 665 -40.36 -27.21 26.85
CA PRO A 665 -40.23 -26.41 28.08
C PRO A 665 -38.84 -26.47 28.72
N ARG A 666 -38.19 -27.65 28.70
CA ARG A 666 -36.85 -27.83 29.26
C ARG A 666 -35.82 -26.96 28.56
N GLN A 667 -35.79 -26.97 27.22
CA GLN A 667 -34.86 -26.12 26.44
C GLN A 667 -35.25 -24.64 26.54
N TYR A 668 -36.54 -24.31 26.50
CA TYR A 668 -37.05 -22.95 26.66
C TYR A 668 -36.59 -22.32 27.98
N HIS A 669 -36.89 -22.98 29.11
CA HIS A 669 -36.54 -22.46 30.43
C HIS A 669 -35.03 -22.47 30.69
N PHE A 670 -34.29 -23.49 30.24
CA PHE A 670 -32.82 -23.49 30.28
C PHE A 670 -32.23 -22.33 29.47
N GLY A 671 -32.74 -22.09 28.26
CA GLY A 671 -32.30 -21.03 27.36
C GLY A 671 -32.50 -19.65 27.98
N HIS A 672 -33.67 -19.38 28.57
CA HIS A 672 -33.93 -18.13 29.29
C HIS A 672 -33.01 -17.94 30.51
N CYS A 673 -32.71 -19.00 31.26
CA CYS A 673 -31.72 -18.96 32.34
C CYS A 673 -30.31 -18.63 31.79
N GLY A 674 -29.88 -19.29 30.71
CA GLY A 674 -28.60 -19.05 30.07
C GLY A 674 -28.46 -17.64 29.49
N VAL A 675 -29.52 -17.11 28.86
CA VAL A 675 -29.60 -15.73 28.35
C VAL A 675 -29.42 -14.72 29.49
N HIS A 676 -30.09 -14.92 30.63
CA HIS A 676 -29.95 -14.06 31.79
C HIS A 676 -28.52 -14.11 32.36
N LEU A 677 -27.96 -15.32 32.54
CA LEU A 677 -26.59 -15.50 33.04
C LEU A 677 -25.55 -14.88 32.09
N LEU A 678 -25.74 -14.99 30.77
CA LEU A 678 -24.89 -14.35 29.76
C LEU A 678 -24.96 -12.81 29.85
N GLN A 679 -26.15 -12.23 30.04
CA GLN A 679 -26.31 -10.80 30.25
C GLN A 679 -25.61 -10.32 31.52
N GLN A 680 -25.80 -11.02 32.64
CA GLN A 680 -25.13 -10.69 33.91
C GLN A 680 -23.61 -10.89 33.82
N TYR A 681 -23.14 -11.89 33.07
CA TYR A 681 -21.72 -12.14 32.85
C TYR A 681 -21.05 -11.05 32.00
N VAL A 682 -21.73 -10.56 30.96
CA VAL A 682 -21.27 -9.38 30.20
C VAL A 682 -21.24 -8.13 31.11
N LEU A 683 -22.27 -7.93 31.94
CA LEU A 683 -22.28 -6.83 32.90
C LEU A 683 -21.16 -6.93 33.95
N TYR A 684 -20.85 -8.14 34.43
CA TYR A 684 -19.74 -8.40 35.34
C TYR A 684 -18.41 -7.99 34.72
N LEU A 685 -18.11 -8.45 33.49
CA LEU A 685 -16.92 -8.07 32.73
C LEU A 685 -16.79 -6.56 32.49
N THR A 686 -17.91 -5.82 32.40
CA THR A 686 -17.91 -4.36 32.23
C THR A 686 -17.91 -3.57 33.54
N ARG A 687 -17.82 -4.23 34.70
CA ARG A 687 -17.76 -3.58 36.03
C ARG A 687 -16.40 -3.71 36.71
N THR A 688 -15.53 -4.55 36.17
CA THR A 688 -14.10 -4.64 36.49
C THR A 688 -13.23 -3.78 35.56
N VAL A 689 -13.85 -2.74 34.97
CA VAL A 689 -13.28 -1.63 34.19
C VAL A 689 -14.05 -0.36 34.57
#